data_AF-A0A7V6T2E7-F1
#
_entry.id   AF-A0A7V6T2E7-F1
#
_cell.length_a   1.000
_cell.length_b   1.000
_cell.length_c   1.000
_cell.angle_alpha   90.00
_cell.angle_beta   90.00
_cell.angle_gamma   90.00
#
_symmetry.space_group_name_H-M   'P 1'
#
loop_
_entity.id
_entity.type
_entity.pdbx_description
1 polymer ?
#
loop_
_entity_poly.entity_id
_entity_poly.type
_entity_poly.pdbx_seq_one_letter_code
_entity_poly.pdbx_strand_id
1 'polypeptide(L)'
;MILECIATSLSDAITIESNGGDRIELVSCLERGGFTPSDSLIRAVLESVRIPVAVMLRPEQDSFHYSKHQLSVMRRDALRFQELGVQHVVTGILDEDGIADVATLSNVLEGTDFDVTFHRAIDDSSDVAASLERINGYPRITHILTSLGRGSVAQNLDRLPWYLEHARPKLILGSGITHSNIEHIYQALPSKDMDLHIGTALRFGNASNPIDAESVKEIVEIVRRHDARDKIGQVLEDNSIDEARRAFKEAGFGLFVHFGLYSLLGGEYKGNETPFLAEWIRLTLDIPDDEYRSLAASFNPTAFDADRICELARSWGMKYICLTAKHHDGFALFDSSTDSFNSVAKSPSGRDFVREMSEACAKYDLPFCVYYSQAQDWDHPGGLRAYREAPPAPLFEQYLEEKCFPQLRELLTRYGPLAMIWLDTPISMTPAQCRRVKDLIRSLQPTCLISGRIGYGLGDYITTGDNMLPSASQVKLWEIPATLNSSWGYKRNDQNWRTARDVIHQLTKVVSRGGNMLLNIGPDETGAIPKPSLDALNETGEFLRVYGDAFYGTSSCPDYPYEQDDFYLTGKEHRAYIHLRRLPGNKKLRLYHIENNPTRVRELSTGIELEFVTTKDLEGHSCWTIDLTTAEPVFERSLARWGSAVVEVAIEESVLQISDL
;
A
#
# COMPACT_ATOMS: atom_id res chain seq x y z
N MET A 1 -21.40 1.63 5.54
CA MET A 1 -22.73 1.19 5.08
C MET A 1 -23.78 1.59 6.10
N ILE A 2 -24.80 2.33 5.64
CA ILE A 2 -25.98 2.71 6.41
C ILE A 2 -27.15 1.85 5.93
N LEU A 3 -27.97 1.37 6.86
CA LEU A 3 -29.28 0.78 6.57
C LEU A 3 -30.38 1.85 6.68
N GLU A 4 -30.90 2.28 5.53
CA GLU A 4 -32.04 3.17 5.41
C GLU A 4 -33.36 2.37 5.37
N CYS A 5 -34.30 2.72 6.25
CA CYS A 5 -35.58 2.04 6.38
C CYS A 5 -36.75 2.99 6.12
N ILE A 6 -37.79 2.52 5.43
CA ILE A 6 -38.96 3.37 5.12
C ILE A 6 -39.98 3.39 6.27
N ALA A 7 -40.22 4.57 6.83
CA ALA A 7 -41.29 4.82 7.79
C ALA A 7 -42.51 5.46 7.13
N THR A 8 -43.72 5.05 7.54
CA THR A 8 -44.99 5.66 7.12
C THR A 8 -45.79 6.26 8.29
N SER A 9 -45.31 6.05 9.52
CA SER A 9 -45.94 6.51 10.75
C SER A 9 -44.89 6.85 11.81
N LEU A 10 -45.28 7.54 12.87
CA LEU A 10 -44.40 7.78 14.02
C LEU A 10 -43.97 6.46 14.68
N SER A 11 -44.89 5.50 14.80
CA SER A 11 -44.62 4.18 15.36
C SER A 11 -43.60 3.41 14.54
N ASP A 12 -43.66 3.50 13.21
CA ASP A 12 -42.66 2.92 12.31
C ASP A 12 -41.27 3.51 12.58
N ALA A 13 -41.16 4.83 12.65
CA ALA A 13 -39.90 5.53 12.88
C ALA A 13 -39.24 5.14 14.23
N ILE A 14 -40.03 5.12 15.30
CA ILE A 14 -39.56 4.69 16.63
C ILE A 14 -39.15 3.21 16.61
N THR A 15 -39.90 2.36 15.91
CA THR A 15 -39.59 0.94 15.78
C THR A 15 -38.29 0.71 15.01
N ILE A 16 -38.05 1.45 13.92
CA ILE A 16 -36.80 1.37 13.16
C ILE A 16 -35.61 1.74 14.05
N GLU A 17 -35.66 2.89 14.73
CA GLU A 17 -34.56 3.36 15.57
C GLU A 17 -34.28 2.41 16.74
N SER A 18 -35.33 2.01 17.47
CA SER A 18 -35.17 1.13 18.64
C SER A 18 -34.63 -0.26 18.29
N ASN A 19 -34.72 -0.67 17.02
CA ASN A 19 -34.21 -1.95 16.54
C ASN A 19 -32.96 -1.81 15.65
N GLY A 20 -32.32 -0.63 15.64
CA GLY A 20 -30.96 -0.45 15.12
C GLY A 20 -30.83 -0.05 13.64
N GLY A 21 -31.90 0.45 13.03
CA GLY A 21 -31.82 1.13 11.73
C GLY A 21 -30.99 2.41 11.80
N ASP A 22 -30.29 2.75 10.71
CA ASP A 22 -29.30 3.85 10.71
C ASP A 22 -29.87 5.17 10.19
N ARG A 23 -30.86 5.11 9.29
CA ARG A 23 -31.52 6.28 8.68
C ARG A 23 -32.96 5.95 8.34
N ILE A 24 -33.84 6.95 8.37
CA ILE A 24 -35.24 6.82 7.98
C ILE A 24 -35.50 7.55 6.68
N GLU A 25 -36.15 6.90 5.72
CA GLU A 25 -36.91 7.60 4.68
C GLU A 25 -38.37 7.72 5.14
N LEU A 26 -38.87 8.94 5.32
CA LEU A 26 -40.24 9.20 5.75
C LEU A 26 -41.13 9.51 4.55
N VAL A 27 -42.15 8.68 4.33
CA VAL A 27 -43.07 8.80 3.19
C VAL A 27 -44.52 8.67 3.65
N SER A 28 -45.46 9.15 2.85
CA SER A 28 -46.84 8.67 2.85
C SER A 28 -47.05 7.68 1.69
N CYS A 29 -48.02 6.77 1.79
CA CYS A 29 -48.43 5.88 0.69
C CYS A 29 -47.28 5.05 0.03
N LEU A 30 -46.64 4.16 0.80
CA LEU A 30 -45.55 3.31 0.32
C LEU A 30 -45.94 2.44 -0.89
N GLU A 31 -47.19 1.99 -0.99
CA GLU A 31 -47.69 1.16 -2.10
C GLU A 31 -47.53 1.81 -3.48
N ARG A 32 -47.43 3.15 -3.52
CA ARG A 32 -47.24 3.94 -4.75
C ARG A 32 -45.83 4.51 -4.88
N GLY A 33 -44.88 3.94 -4.14
CA GLY A 33 -43.48 4.38 -4.13
C GLY A 33 -43.22 5.66 -3.34
N GLY A 34 -44.13 6.02 -2.42
CA GLY A 34 -43.94 7.14 -1.49
C GLY A 34 -44.38 8.50 -2.05
N PHE A 35 -45.11 9.26 -1.23
CA PHE A 35 -45.49 10.65 -1.44
C PHE A 35 -45.07 11.52 -0.24
N THR A 36 -45.20 12.83 -0.39
CA THR A 36 -44.99 13.82 0.66
C THR A 36 -45.84 13.49 1.91
N PRO A 37 -45.22 13.28 3.09
CA PRO A 37 -45.96 13.10 4.35
C PRO A 37 -46.50 14.43 4.88
N SER A 38 -47.51 14.37 5.77
CA SER A 38 -48.08 15.58 6.39
C SER A 38 -47.08 16.27 7.33
N ASP A 39 -47.15 17.61 7.43
CA ASP A 39 -46.37 18.42 8.37
C ASP A 39 -46.36 17.87 9.80
N SER A 40 -47.53 17.45 10.31
CA SER A 40 -47.67 16.92 11.67
C SER A 40 -46.90 15.63 11.87
N LEU A 41 -46.87 14.75 10.86
CA LEU A 41 -46.09 13.52 10.89
C LEU A 41 -44.59 13.80 10.83
N ILE A 42 -44.16 14.70 9.93
CA ILE A 42 -42.75 15.10 9.79
C ILE A 42 -42.23 15.63 11.13
N ARG A 43 -42.95 16.59 11.71
CA ARG A 43 -42.60 17.18 13.01
C ARG A 43 -42.53 16.13 14.11
N ALA A 44 -43.55 15.28 14.21
CA ALA A 44 -43.60 14.26 15.24
C ALA A 44 -42.42 13.29 15.15
N VAL A 45 -42.01 12.91 13.93
CA VAL A 45 -40.86 12.03 13.72
C VAL A 45 -39.56 12.73 14.07
N LEU A 46 -39.31 13.93 13.52
CA LEU A 46 -38.09 14.70 13.79
C LEU A 46 -37.89 15.01 15.29
N GLU A 47 -38.97 15.19 16.05
CA GLU A 47 -38.92 15.42 17.50
C GLU A 47 -38.71 14.13 18.31
N SER A 48 -38.97 12.94 17.74
CA SER A 48 -39.01 11.67 18.48
C SER A 48 -37.83 10.75 18.22
N VAL A 49 -37.17 10.84 17.06
CA VAL A 49 -36.00 10.00 16.71
C VAL A 49 -34.72 10.82 16.63
N ARG A 50 -33.59 10.18 16.84
CA ARG A 50 -32.24 10.77 16.82
C ARG A 50 -31.47 10.39 15.56
N ILE A 51 -31.81 9.27 14.91
CA ILE A 51 -31.22 8.89 13.64
C ILE A 51 -31.65 9.86 12.51
N PRO A 52 -30.81 10.09 11.49
CA PRO A 52 -31.15 10.99 10.39
C PRO A 52 -32.45 10.61 9.68
N VAL A 53 -33.20 11.62 9.23
CA VAL A 53 -34.49 11.45 8.53
C VAL A 53 -34.45 12.19 7.20
N ALA A 54 -34.61 11.43 6.11
CA ALA A 54 -34.82 11.94 4.77
C ALA A 54 -36.32 11.94 4.45
N VAL A 55 -36.85 13.08 4.02
CA VAL A 55 -38.30 13.25 3.82
C VAL A 55 -38.64 13.25 2.33
N MET A 56 -39.60 12.42 1.91
CA MET A 56 -40.07 12.40 0.54
C MET A 56 -40.69 13.75 0.16
N LEU A 57 -40.22 14.32 -0.96
CA LEU A 57 -40.77 15.50 -1.59
C LEU A 57 -41.33 15.10 -2.96
N ARG A 58 -42.56 14.58 -2.97
CA ARG A 58 -43.23 14.06 -4.16
C ARG A 58 -44.75 14.15 -4.02
N PRO A 59 -45.45 14.88 -4.90
CA PRO A 59 -46.91 14.95 -4.88
C PRO A 59 -47.52 13.61 -5.33
N GLU A 60 -48.82 13.41 -5.08
CA GLU A 60 -49.54 12.15 -5.39
C GLU A 60 -49.61 11.83 -6.90
N GLN A 61 -48.57 11.21 -7.47
CA GLN A 61 -48.48 10.84 -8.88
C GLN A 61 -47.56 9.63 -9.10
N ASP A 62 -47.90 8.76 -10.07
CA ASP A 62 -47.13 7.54 -10.37
C ASP A 62 -45.96 7.73 -11.35
N SER A 63 -45.61 8.96 -11.74
CA SER A 63 -44.49 9.25 -12.66
C SER A 63 -43.52 10.28 -12.08
N PHE A 64 -42.39 10.48 -12.77
CA PHE A 64 -41.35 11.46 -12.43
C PHE A 64 -41.40 12.73 -13.29
N HIS A 65 -42.50 12.93 -14.02
CA HIS A 65 -42.77 14.12 -14.82
C HIS A 65 -43.89 14.93 -14.16
N TYR A 66 -43.61 16.19 -13.85
CA TYR A 66 -44.52 17.03 -13.08
C TYR A 66 -45.01 18.22 -13.89
N SER A 67 -46.30 18.50 -13.80
CA SER A 67 -46.87 19.73 -14.33
C SER A 67 -46.39 20.96 -13.55
N LYS A 68 -46.52 22.15 -14.15
CA LYS A 68 -46.19 23.43 -13.47
C LYS A 68 -46.93 23.61 -12.13
N HIS A 69 -48.18 23.14 -12.04
CA HIS A 69 -48.96 23.21 -10.81
C HIS A 69 -48.36 22.31 -9.72
N GLN A 70 -47.90 21.11 -10.07
CA GLN A 70 -47.29 20.17 -9.14
C GLN A 70 -45.90 20.63 -8.69
N LEU A 71 -45.08 21.16 -9.60
CA LEU A 71 -43.80 21.78 -9.25
C LEU A 71 -44.00 22.96 -8.27
N SER A 72 -45.08 23.73 -8.44
CA SER A 72 -45.46 24.79 -7.50
C SER A 72 -45.87 24.25 -6.12
N VAL A 73 -46.51 23.07 -6.06
CA VAL A 73 -46.81 22.38 -4.79
C VAL A 73 -45.51 21.92 -4.14
N MET A 74 -44.65 21.21 -4.87
CA MET A 74 -43.34 20.74 -4.38
C MET A 74 -42.49 21.88 -3.84
N ARG A 75 -42.46 23.04 -4.52
CA ARG A 75 -41.72 24.20 -4.03
C ARG A 75 -42.27 24.74 -2.70
N ARG A 76 -43.60 24.75 -2.52
CA ARG A 76 -44.22 25.16 -1.25
C ARG A 76 -43.89 24.16 -0.14
N ASP A 77 -43.95 22.87 -0.44
CA ASP A 77 -43.61 21.80 0.50
C ASP A 77 -42.13 21.86 0.89
N ALA A 78 -41.23 22.13 -0.06
CA ALA A 78 -39.80 22.30 0.20
C ALA A 78 -39.51 23.48 1.15
N LEU A 79 -40.13 24.64 0.91
CA LEU A 79 -39.99 25.78 1.83
C LEU A 79 -40.57 25.45 3.21
N ARG A 80 -41.67 24.70 3.25
CA ARG A 80 -42.26 24.25 4.51
C ARG A 80 -41.36 23.28 5.26
N PHE A 81 -40.71 22.36 4.56
CA PHE A 81 -39.74 21.42 5.14
C PHE A 81 -38.56 22.17 5.78
N GLN A 82 -38.12 23.27 5.19
CA GLN A 82 -37.05 24.12 5.73
C GLN A 82 -37.47 24.72 7.07
N GLU A 83 -38.72 25.19 7.18
CA GLU A 83 -39.29 25.71 8.43
C GLU A 83 -39.45 24.62 9.50
N LEU A 84 -39.68 23.37 9.09
CA LEU A 84 -39.80 22.21 9.98
C LEU A 84 -38.45 21.66 10.43
N GLY A 85 -37.33 22.13 9.87
CA GLY A 85 -35.98 21.68 10.20
C GLY A 85 -35.55 20.40 9.50
N VAL A 86 -36.18 20.05 8.37
CA VAL A 86 -35.71 18.95 7.51
C VAL A 86 -34.33 19.30 6.95
N GLN A 87 -33.42 18.33 6.94
CA GLN A 87 -32.06 18.52 6.41
C GLN A 87 -31.84 17.75 5.10
N HIS A 88 -32.64 16.71 4.85
CA HIS A 88 -32.49 15.82 3.70
C HIS A 88 -33.84 15.55 3.06
N VAL A 89 -33.93 15.73 1.73
CA VAL A 89 -35.13 15.43 0.95
C VAL A 89 -34.89 14.31 -0.07
N VAL A 90 -35.94 13.52 -0.33
CA VAL A 90 -35.91 12.46 -1.31
C VAL A 90 -36.84 12.82 -2.46
N THR A 91 -36.29 13.00 -3.66
CA THR A 91 -37.08 13.40 -4.84
C THR A 91 -36.34 13.10 -6.13
N GLY A 92 -37.06 12.98 -7.24
CA GLY A 92 -36.49 12.74 -8.57
C GLY A 92 -37.40 13.34 -9.63
N ILE A 93 -36.80 14.06 -10.58
CA ILE A 93 -37.50 14.77 -11.66
C ILE A 93 -36.84 14.41 -12.99
N LEU A 94 -37.65 14.01 -13.97
CA LEU A 94 -37.23 13.78 -15.35
C LEU A 94 -37.83 14.86 -16.27
N ASP A 95 -37.04 15.30 -17.26
CA ASP A 95 -37.50 16.17 -18.33
C ASP A 95 -38.39 15.42 -19.34
N GLU A 96 -38.86 16.10 -20.39
CA GLU A 96 -39.72 15.49 -21.42
C GLU A 96 -39.04 14.34 -22.19
N ASP A 97 -37.70 14.31 -22.21
CA ASP A 97 -36.91 13.26 -22.86
C ASP A 97 -36.66 12.06 -21.94
N GLY A 98 -37.03 12.14 -20.66
CA GLY A 98 -36.79 11.08 -19.67
C GLY A 98 -35.38 11.12 -19.06
N ILE A 99 -34.72 12.28 -19.09
CA ILE A 99 -33.39 12.50 -18.52
C ILE A 99 -33.53 13.35 -17.24
N ALA A 100 -32.64 13.17 -16.26
CA ALA A 100 -32.68 13.91 -15.00
C ALA A 100 -32.73 15.43 -15.22
N ASP A 101 -33.75 16.09 -14.66
CA ASP A 101 -33.97 17.53 -14.76
C ASP A 101 -33.53 18.26 -13.48
N VAL A 102 -32.22 18.41 -13.35
CA VAL A 102 -31.59 19.10 -12.21
C VAL A 102 -31.89 20.60 -12.18
N ALA A 103 -32.24 21.21 -13.31
CA ALA A 103 -32.59 22.62 -13.38
C ALA A 103 -33.97 22.86 -12.73
N THR A 104 -34.96 22.05 -13.09
CA THR A 104 -36.28 22.08 -12.44
C THR A 104 -36.18 21.71 -10.97
N LEU A 105 -35.37 20.71 -10.62
CA LEU A 105 -35.09 20.37 -9.22
C LEU A 105 -34.53 21.57 -8.46
N SER A 106 -33.54 22.27 -9.01
CA SER A 106 -32.97 23.47 -8.39
C SER A 106 -34.00 24.58 -8.20
N ASN A 107 -34.94 24.75 -9.13
CA ASN A 107 -36.02 25.72 -9.00
C ASN A 107 -37.05 25.35 -7.92
N VAL A 108 -37.31 24.05 -7.74
CA VAL A 108 -38.18 23.54 -6.67
C VAL A 108 -37.54 23.78 -5.29
N LEU A 109 -36.22 23.61 -5.20
CA LEU A 109 -35.46 23.73 -3.95
C LEU A 109 -34.90 25.13 -3.68
N GLU A 110 -35.24 26.12 -4.51
CA GLU A 110 -34.79 27.50 -4.34
C GLU A 110 -35.24 28.07 -2.97
N GLY A 111 -34.29 28.57 -2.18
CA GLY A 111 -34.54 29.09 -0.83
C GLY A 111 -34.44 28.04 0.29
N THR A 112 -33.95 26.83 -0.02
CA THR A 112 -33.71 25.74 0.93
C THR A 112 -32.25 25.28 0.86
N ASP A 113 -31.78 24.53 1.86
CA ASP A 113 -30.38 24.05 1.94
C ASP A 113 -30.27 22.54 2.21
N PHE A 114 -31.26 21.78 1.73
CA PHE A 114 -31.29 20.33 1.88
C PHE A 114 -30.22 19.60 1.05
N ASP A 115 -29.69 18.53 1.63
CA ASP A 115 -29.14 17.40 0.90
C ASP A 115 -30.27 16.64 0.17
N VAL A 116 -29.95 16.07 -0.99
CA VAL A 116 -30.93 15.40 -1.86
C VAL A 116 -30.51 13.96 -2.14
N THR A 117 -31.44 13.04 -1.89
CA THR A 117 -31.42 11.71 -2.52
C THR A 117 -32.20 11.80 -3.83
N PHE A 118 -31.52 11.60 -4.96
CA PHE A 118 -32.19 11.47 -6.25
C PHE A 118 -32.93 10.13 -6.29
N HIS A 119 -34.24 10.19 -6.06
CA HIS A 119 -35.10 9.03 -5.85
C HIS A 119 -35.48 8.37 -7.17
N ARG A 120 -35.06 7.12 -7.40
CA ARG A 120 -35.50 6.08 -8.38
C ARG A 120 -35.89 6.46 -9.81
N ALA A 121 -36.13 7.71 -10.14
CA ALA A 121 -36.29 8.30 -11.46
C ALA A 121 -35.11 7.95 -12.37
N ILE A 122 -33.93 7.74 -11.79
CA ILE A 122 -32.76 7.25 -12.53
C ILE A 122 -33.01 5.84 -13.13
N ASP A 123 -33.79 4.99 -12.47
CA ASP A 123 -34.14 3.65 -12.96
C ASP A 123 -35.14 3.70 -14.13
N ASP A 124 -35.93 4.78 -14.20
CA ASP A 124 -36.91 5.05 -15.25
C ASP A 124 -36.36 5.94 -16.37
N SER A 125 -35.10 6.38 -16.26
CA SER A 125 -34.47 7.25 -17.24
C SER A 125 -34.33 6.56 -18.60
N SER A 126 -34.58 7.31 -19.66
CA SER A 126 -34.37 6.88 -21.05
C SER A 126 -32.88 6.75 -21.40
N ASP A 127 -32.03 7.55 -20.75
CA ASP A 127 -30.57 7.55 -20.86
C ASP A 127 -29.95 7.78 -19.47
N VAL A 128 -29.54 6.69 -18.84
CA VAL A 128 -28.92 6.70 -17.51
C VAL A 128 -27.60 7.46 -17.51
N ALA A 129 -26.80 7.37 -18.58
CA ALA A 129 -25.50 8.03 -18.65
C ALA A 129 -25.66 9.55 -18.69
N ALA A 130 -26.55 10.05 -19.55
CA ALA A 130 -26.89 11.46 -19.63
C ALA A 130 -27.49 11.98 -18.30
N SER A 131 -28.33 11.17 -17.64
CA SER A 131 -28.88 11.52 -16.33
C SER A 131 -27.81 11.60 -15.25
N LEU A 132 -26.87 10.65 -15.20
CA LEU A 132 -25.76 10.67 -14.26
C LEU A 132 -24.84 11.88 -14.48
N GLU A 133 -24.56 12.27 -15.73
CA GLU A 133 -23.77 13.47 -16.01
C GLU A 133 -24.40 14.73 -15.39
N ARG A 134 -25.72 14.90 -15.57
CA ARG A 134 -26.46 16.04 -14.99
C ARG A 134 -26.51 15.97 -13.47
N ILE A 135 -26.76 14.79 -12.91
CA ILE A 135 -26.80 14.56 -11.46
C ILE A 135 -25.44 14.86 -10.82
N ASN A 136 -24.35 14.35 -11.39
CA ASN A 136 -22.99 14.56 -10.91
C ASN A 136 -22.59 16.05 -10.87
N GLY A 137 -23.16 16.85 -11.77
CA GLY A 137 -22.94 18.30 -11.85
C GLY A 137 -23.72 19.12 -10.83
N TYR A 138 -24.62 18.51 -10.04
CA TYR A 138 -25.49 19.23 -9.10
C TYR A 138 -25.09 18.94 -7.63
N PRO A 139 -24.42 19.86 -6.93
CA PRO A 139 -23.77 19.59 -5.63
C PRO A 139 -24.70 19.13 -4.50
N ARG A 140 -25.99 19.49 -4.56
CA ARG A 140 -26.96 19.15 -3.51
C ARG A 140 -27.47 17.71 -3.62
N ILE A 141 -27.27 17.03 -4.76
CA ILE A 141 -27.52 15.58 -4.82
C ILE A 141 -26.32 14.86 -4.21
N THR A 142 -26.49 14.43 -2.97
CA THR A 142 -25.47 13.70 -2.21
C THR A 142 -25.63 12.19 -2.36
N HIS A 143 -26.85 11.73 -2.70
CA HIS A 143 -27.16 10.31 -2.84
C HIS A 143 -28.02 10.01 -4.08
N ILE A 144 -27.88 8.80 -4.63
CA ILE A 144 -28.77 8.26 -5.67
C ILE A 144 -29.39 6.97 -5.14
N LEU A 145 -30.72 6.93 -5.00
CA LEU A 145 -31.45 5.70 -4.69
C LEU A 145 -31.84 5.00 -5.99
N THR A 146 -31.30 3.81 -6.20
CA THR A 146 -31.42 3.08 -7.48
C THR A 146 -31.55 1.57 -7.27
N SER A 147 -32.21 0.94 -8.23
CA SER A 147 -32.22 -0.52 -8.43
C SER A 147 -31.33 -0.97 -9.59
N LEU A 148 -30.41 -0.09 -10.01
CA LEU A 148 -29.47 -0.25 -11.12
C LEU A 148 -30.17 -0.41 -12.49
N GLY A 149 -31.37 0.17 -12.61
CA GLY A 149 -32.26 0.05 -13.76
C GLY A 149 -33.63 -0.51 -13.39
N ARG A 150 -34.50 -0.69 -14.39
CA ARG A 150 -35.87 -1.18 -14.16
C ARG A 150 -35.88 -2.56 -13.48
N GLY A 151 -36.76 -2.73 -12.51
CA GLY A 151 -36.95 -3.99 -11.78
C GLY A 151 -36.45 -3.94 -10.33
N SER A 152 -35.86 -5.05 -9.88
CA SER A 152 -35.26 -5.17 -8.55
C SER A 152 -33.74 -5.10 -8.60
N VAL A 153 -33.11 -4.63 -7.52
CA VAL A 153 -31.65 -4.55 -7.47
C VAL A 153 -30.99 -5.92 -7.69
N ALA A 154 -31.58 -7.00 -7.16
CA ALA A 154 -31.06 -8.35 -7.31
C ALA A 154 -30.95 -8.81 -8.77
N GLN A 155 -31.79 -8.28 -9.67
CA GLN A 155 -31.76 -8.60 -11.11
C GLN A 155 -30.73 -7.80 -11.89
N ASN A 156 -30.25 -6.69 -11.33
CA ASN A 156 -29.43 -5.70 -12.02
C ASN A 156 -28.04 -5.52 -11.36
N LEU A 157 -27.63 -6.41 -10.45
CA LEU A 157 -26.36 -6.33 -9.72
C LEU A 157 -25.14 -6.33 -10.66
N ASP A 158 -25.25 -6.96 -11.83
CA ASP A 158 -24.21 -6.98 -12.87
C ASP A 158 -23.85 -5.59 -13.39
N ARG A 159 -24.76 -4.61 -13.24
CA ARG A 159 -24.55 -3.22 -13.66
C ARG A 159 -23.88 -2.36 -12.59
N LEU A 160 -23.72 -2.88 -11.37
CA LEU A 160 -23.15 -2.15 -10.25
C LEU A 160 -21.75 -1.56 -10.56
N PRO A 161 -20.79 -2.30 -11.16
CA PRO A 161 -19.47 -1.74 -11.47
C PRO A 161 -19.54 -0.50 -12.35
N TRP A 162 -20.46 -0.49 -13.33
CA TRP A 162 -20.64 0.66 -14.22
C TRP A 162 -21.16 1.88 -13.46
N TYR A 163 -22.16 1.70 -12.58
CA TYR A 163 -22.65 2.80 -11.74
C TYR A 163 -21.58 3.35 -10.80
N LEU A 164 -20.73 2.49 -10.22
CA LEU A 164 -19.64 2.90 -9.33
C LEU A 164 -18.56 3.74 -10.05
N GLU A 165 -18.33 3.49 -11.33
CA GLU A 165 -17.39 4.27 -12.14
C GLU A 165 -17.97 5.64 -12.53
N HIS A 166 -19.27 5.69 -12.81
CA HIS A 166 -19.93 6.84 -13.44
C HIS A 166 -20.68 7.75 -12.48
N ALA A 167 -21.14 7.26 -11.32
CA ALA A 167 -21.80 8.09 -10.31
C ALA A 167 -20.78 8.79 -9.39
N ARG A 168 -21.04 10.05 -9.04
CA ARG A 168 -20.31 10.81 -8.01
C ARG A 168 -21.05 10.86 -6.68
N PRO A 169 -22.39 11.06 -6.64
CA PRO A 169 -23.15 10.90 -5.40
C PRO A 169 -23.10 9.46 -4.91
N LYS A 170 -23.26 9.28 -3.60
CA LYS A 170 -23.22 7.97 -2.98
C LYS A 170 -24.43 7.13 -3.38
N LEU A 171 -24.21 5.87 -3.73
CA LEU A 171 -25.29 4.97 -4.13
C LEU A 171 -26.01 4.38 -2.92
N ILE A 172 -27.33 4.42 -2.97
CA ILE A 172 -28.22 3.69 -2.08
C ILE A 172 -28.93 2.63 -2.93
N LEU A 173 -28.72 1.36 -2.62
CA LEU A 173 -29.36 0.25 -3.32
C LEU A 173 -30.72 -0.06 -2.70
N GLY A 174 -31.78 -0.04 -3.51
CA GLY A 174 -33.14 -0.33 -3.06
C GLY A 174 -33.97 -1.06 -4.11
N SER A 175 -35.25 -1.27 -3.82
CA SER A 175 -36.21 -2.06 -4.63
C SER A 175 -35.97 -3.58 -4.62
N GLY A 176 -36.86 -4.31 -3.96
CA GLY A 176 -36.87 -5.77 -3.97
C GLY A 176 -35.86 -6.44 -3.02
N ILE A 177 -35.29 -5.70 -2.07
CA ILE A 177 -34.48 -6.28 -0.99
C ILE A 177 -35.41 -6.97 0.01
N THR A 178 -35.09 -8.23 0.34
CA THR A 178 -35.85 -9.11 1.22
C THR A 178 -34.90 -9.90 2.12
N HIS A 179 -35.43 -10.53 3.18
CA HIS A 179 -34.66 -11.47 4.03
C HIS A 179 -33.96 -12.57 3.21
N SER A 180 -34.56 -13.00 2.09
CA SER A 180 -34.05 -14.11 1.27
C SER A 180 -32.92 -13.74 0.32
N ASN A 181 -32.74 -12.46 -0.03
CA ASN A 181 -31.76 -12.04 -1.03
C ASN A 181 -30.75 -10.99 -0.53
N ILE A 182 -30.95 -10.44 0.66
CA ILE A 182 -30.05 -9.43 1.25
C ILE A 182 -28.61 -9.93 1.40
N GLU A 183 -28.41 -11.20 1.76
CA GLU A 183 -27.05 -11.78 1.85
C GLU A 183 -26.36 -11.85 0.48
N HIS A 184 -27.07 -12.27 -0.56
CA HIS A 184 -26.54 -12.32 -1.93
C HIS A 184 -26.21 -10.91 -2.46
N ILE A 185 -27.09 -9.93 -2.18
CA ILE A 185 -26.84 -8.53 -2.53
C ILE A 185 -25.59 -8.02 -1.83
N TYR A 186 -25.44 -8.30 -0.52
CA TYR A 186 -24.29 -7.88 0.26
C TYR A 186 -22.97 -8.46 -0.28
N GLN A 187 -22.95 -9.75 -0.62
CA GLN A 187 -21.75 -10.42 -1.18
C GLN A 187 -21.28 -9.82 -2.51
N ALA A 188 -22.16 -9.16 -3.26
CA ALA A 188 -21.82 -8.52 -4.52
C ALA A 188 -21.24 -7.10 -4.36
N LEU A 189 -21.21 -6.54 -3.14
CA LEU A 189 -20.78 -5.16 -2.91
C LEU A 189 -19.25 -5.07 -2.76
N PRO A 190 -18.55 -4.24 -3.57
CA PRO A 190 -17.09 -4.22 -3.61
C PRO A 190 -16.39 -3.46 -2.47
N SER A 191 -17.11 -2.71 -1.62
CA SER A 191 -16.61 -2.12 -0.35
C SER A 191 -17.70 -1.34 0.42
N LYS A 192 -17.35 -0.79 1.59
CA LYS A 192 -18.21 -0.14 2.61
C LYS A 192 -18.91 1.18 2.23
N ASP A 193 -18.73 1.69 1.01
CA ASP A 193 -19.22 3.02 0.58
C ASP A 193 -20.59 3.00 -0.13
N MET A 194 -21.39 1.98 0.15
CA MET A 194 -22.76 1.85 -0.35
C MET A 194 -23.73 1.73 0.82
N ASP A 195 -24.95 2.24 0.63
CA ASP A 195 -26.04 2.14 1.61
C ASP A 195 -27.15 1.24 1.07
N LEU A 196 -27.91 0.62 1.97
CA LEU A 196 -29.05 -0.24 1.63
C LEU A 196 -30.36 0.45 2.01
N HIS A 197 -31.37 0.31 1.17
CA HIS A 197 -32.69 0.92 1.35
C HIS A 197 -33.80 -0.14 1.34
N ILE A 198 -34.53 -0.25 2.44
CA ILE A 198 -35.50 -1.33 2.65
C ILE A 198 -36.87 -0.78 3.09
N GLY A 199 -37.90 -1.18 2.34
CA GLY A 199 -39.30 -0.82 2.59
C GLY A 199 -40.15 -2.03 3.01
N THR A 200 -40.81 -2.65 2.04
CA THR A 200 -41.85 -3.68 2.27
C THR A 200 -41.38 -4.89 3.07
N ALA A 201 -40.11 -5.28 2.96
CA ALA A 201 -39.58 -6.45 3.68
C ALA A 201 -39.58 -6.29 5.21
N LEU A 202 -39.65 -5.05 5.71
CA LEU A 202 -39.71 -4.76 7.15
C LEU A 202 -41.13 -4.81 7.72
N ARG A 203 -42.14 -5.13 6.90
CA ARG A 203 -43.57 -5.06 7.28
C ARG A 203 -44.18 -6.45 7.27
N PHE A 204 -45.28 -6.62 8.00
CA PHE A 204 -46.04 -7.87 7.98
C PHE A 204 -46.66 -8.12 6.60
N GLY A 205 -45.96 -8.80 5.70
CA GLY A 205 -46.47 -9.24 4.40
C GLY A 205 -46.55 -8.18 3.29
N ASN A 206 -47.22 -7.03 3.52
CA ASN A 206 -47.41 -5.99 2.49
C ASN A 206 -47.13 -4.56 2.97
N ALA A 207 -47.06 -3.62 2.02
CA ALA A 207 -46.62 -2.25 2.26
C ALA A 207 -47.58 -1.38 3.10
N SER A 208 -48.86 -1.75 3.24
CA SER A 208 -49.83 -1.06 4.09
C SER A 208 -49.76 -1.48 5.55
N ASN A 209 -49.12 -2.61 5.87
CA ASN A 209 -49.04 -3.11 7.22
C ASN A 209 -47.95 -2.40 8.03
N PRO A 210 -48.07 -2.35 9.37
CA PRO A 210 -47.04 -1.76 10.23
C PRO A 210 -45.72 -2.51 10.11
N ILE A 211 -44.64 -1.84 10.50
CA ILE A 211 -43.31 -2.46 10.60
C ILE A 211 -43.33 -3.58 11.64
N ASP A 212 -42.73 -4.72 11.28
CA ASP A 212 -42.41 -5.81 12.18
C ASP A 212 -41.05 -5.54 12.82
N ALA A 213 -41.04 -5.31 14.14
CA ALA A 213 -39.82 -5.06 14.90
C ALA A 213 -38.81 -6.20 14.77
N GLU A 214 -39.29 -7.45 14.66
CA GLU A 214 -38.40 -8.60 14.53
C GLU A 214 -37.74 -8.62 13.15
N SER A 215 -38.48 -8.30 12.09
CA SER A 215 -37.90 -8.15 10.75
C SER A 215 -36.81 -7.09 10.68
N VAL A 216 -36.99 -5.95 11.37
CA VAL A 216 -35.95 -4.90 11.47
C VAL A 216 -34.71 -5.44 12.15
N LYS A 217 -34.86 -6.12 13.30
CA LYS A 217 -33.72 -6.70 14.01
C LYS A 217 -32.98 -7.74 13.17
N GLU A 218 -33.69 -8.65 12.53
CA GLU A 218 -33.08 -9.70 11.70
C GLU A 218 -32.23 -9.10 10.57
N ILE A 219 -32.77 -8.11 9.86
CA ILE A 219 -32.06 -7.44 8.78
C ILE A 219 -30.86 -6.65 9.31
N VAL A 220 -31.02 -5.93 10.43
CA VAL A 220 -29.91 -5.23 11.10
C VAL A 220 -28.84 -6.23 11.50
N GLU A 221 -29.20 -7.37 12.10
CA GLU A 221 -28.24 -8.41 12.46
C GLU A 221 -27.51 -8.98 11.26
N ILE A 222 -28.19 -9.21 10.13
CA ILE A 222 -27.55 -9.67 8.89
C ILE A 222 -26.52 -8.66 8.41
N VAL A 223 -26.87 -7.37 8.34
CA VAL A 223 -25.97 -6.29 7.90
C VAL A 223 -24.79 -6.15 8.88
N ARG A 224 -25.05 -6.12 10.20
CA ARG A 224 -24.01 -5.97 11.23
C ARG A 224 -23.08 -7.18 11.35
N ARG A 225 -23.59 -8.42 11.16
CA ARG A 225 -22.79 -9.65 11.18
C ARG A 225 -21.76 -9.67 10.06
N HIS A 226 -22.14 -9.16 8.89
CA HIS A 226 -21.21 -9.04 7.78
C HIS A 226 -20.20 -7.90 8.01
N ASP A 227 -20.64 -6.73 8.49
CA ASP A 227 -19.73 -5.65 8.90
C ASP A 227 -18.72 -6.09 9.97
N ALA A 228 -19.12 -7.00 10.88
CA ALA A 228 -18.27 -7.57 11.91
C ALA A 228 -17.30 -8.65 11.38
N ARG A 229 -17.73 -9.50 10.43
CA ARG A 229 -16.84 -10.47 9.75
C ARG A 229 -15.77 -9.76 8.92
N ASP A 230 -16.14 -8.67 8.22
CA ASP A 230 -15.19 -7.83 7.49
C ASP A 230 -14.24 -7.07 8.43
N LYS A 231 -14.71 -6.62 9.59
CA LYS A 231 -13.84 -6.02 10.63
C LYS A 231 -12.91 -7.03 11.27
N ILE A 232 -13.33 -8.27 11.52
CA ILE A 232 -12.46 -9.31 12.09
C ILE A 232 -11.44 -9.78 11.04
N GLY A 233 -11.83 -9.91 9.78
CA GLY A 233 -10.90 -10.14 8.66
C GLY A 233 -9.87 -9.02 8.52
N GLN A 234 -10.32 -7.75 8.51
CA GLN A 234 -9.43 -6.58 8.45
C GLN A 234 -8.52 -6.45 9.67
N VAL A 235 -9.00 -6.70 10.89
CA VAL A 235 -8.16 -6.63 12.11
C VAL A 235 -7.13 -7.75 12.17
N LEU A 236 -7.45 -8.95 11.68
CA LEU A 236 -6.49 -10.05 11.57
C LEU A 236 -5.47 -9.80 10.45
N GLU A 237 -5.89 -9.24 9.31
CA GLU A 237 -5.00 -8.82 8.23
C GLU A 237 -4.09 -7.65 8.66
N ASP A 238 -4.63 -6.63 9.32
CA ASP A 238 -3.90 -5.46 9.84
C ASP A 238 -2.86 -5.87 10.91
N ASN A 239 -3.21 -6.79 11.82
CA ASN A 239 -2.25 -7.33 12.79
C ASN A 239 -1.10 -8.11 12.09
N SER A 240 -1.39 -8.82 11.01
CA SER A 240 -0.40 -9.63 10.29
C SER A 240 0.56 -8.81 9.42
N ILE A 241 0.09 -7.73 8.77
CA ILE A 241 0.97 -6.83 8.01
C ILE A 241 1.81 -5.95 8.93
N ASP A 242 1.31 -5.62 10.12
CA ASP A 242 2.08 -4.87 11.12
C ASP A 242 3.24 -5.69 11.70
N GLU A 243 3.09 -7.01 11.83
CA GLU A 243 4.19 -7.92 12.15
C GLU A 243 5.24 -7.93 11.03
N ALA A 244 4.82 -8.02 9.76
CA ALA A 244 5.75 -7.94 8.62
C ALA A 244 6.50 -6.59 8.57
N ARG A 245 5.80 -5.48 8.82
CA ARG A 245 6.40 -4.14 8.93
C ARG A 245 7.38 -4.02 10.09
N ARG A 246 7.10 -4.65 11.23
CA ARG A 246 7.99 -4.71 12.39
C ARG A 246 9.25 -5.52 12.06
N ALA A 247 9.09 -6.72 11.52
CA ALA A 247 10.21 -7.56 11.09
C ALA A 247 11.10 -6.83 10.08
N PHE A 248 10.49 -6.12 9.12
CA PHE A 248 11.22 -5.28 8.18
C PHE A 248 11.97 -4.16 8.89
N LYS A 249 11.35 -3.41 9.80
CA LYS A 249 12.02 -2.35 10.57
C LYS A 249 13.24 -2.87 11.36
N GLU A 250 13.17 -4.10 11.86
CA GLU A 250 14.24 -4.71 12.66
C GLU A 250 15.36 -5.32 11.83
N ALA A 251 15.15 -5.50 10.51
CA ALA A 251 16.04 -6.23 9.62
C ALA A 251 17.36 -5.50 9.33
N GLY A 252 17.32 -4.18 9.06
CA GLY A 252 18.48 -3.32 8.83
C GLY A 252 19.30 -3.59 7.55
N PHE A 253 19.46 -4.84 7.13
CA PHE A 253 20.36 -5.24 6.05
C PHE A 253 19.84 -6.47 5.27
N GLY A 254 19.70 -6.33 3.95
CA GLY A 254 19.25 -7.38 3.04
C GLY A 254 20.13 -7.53 1.80
N LEU A 255 20.00 -8.68 1.13
CA LEU A 255 20.70 -9.00 -0.11
C LEU A 255 19.82 -8.71 -1.32
N PHE A 256 20.33 -7.98 -2.31
CA PHE A 256 19.75 -7.92 -3.64
C PHE A 256 20.56 -8.80 -4.60
N VAL A 257 19.90 -9.53 -5.48
CA VAL A 257 20.53 -10.33 -6.53
C VAL A 257 19.97 -9.95 -7.88
N HIS A 258 20.76 -9.25 -8.69
CA HIS A 258 20.42 -8.94 -10.09
C HIS A 258 21.08 -9.94 -11.03
N PHE A 259 20.25 -10.81 -11.58
CA PHE A 259 20.69 -11.90 -12.44
C PHE A 259 19.73 -12.08 -13.63
N GLY A 260 20.26 -12.36 -14.82
CA GLY A 260 19.47 -12.43 -16.05
C GLY A 260 20.34 -12.55 -17.30
N LEU A 261 19.75 -12.42 -18.49
CA LEU A 261 20.46 -12.56 -19.76
C LEU A 261 21.58 -11.54 -19.93
N TYR A 262 21.41 -10.34 -19.37
CA TYR A 262 22.44 -9.30 -19.35
C TYR A 262 23.75 -9.75 -18.69
N SER A 263 23.75 -10.74 -17.78
CA SER A 263 24.97 -11.30 -17.21
C SER A 263 25.85 -11.99 -18.26
N LEU A 264 25.27 -12.56 -19.33
CA LEU A 264 26.04 -13.16 -20.44
C LEU A 264 26.84 -12.11 -21.21
N LEU A 265 26.28 -10.91 -21.36
CA LEU A 265 26.93 -9.81 -22.07
C LEU A 265 27.99 -9.14 -21.19
N GLY A 266 27.82 -9.16 -19.87
CA GLY A 266 28.80 -8.63 -18.92
C GLY A 266 29.13 -7.15 -19.14
N GLY A 267 28.19 -6.37 -19.68
CA GLY A 267 28.38 -4.96 -20.01
C GLY A 267 28.98 -4.69 -21.40
N GLU A 268 29.23 -5.69 -22.24
CA GLU A 268 29.78 -5.51 -23.59
C GLU A 268 28.91 -6.19 -24.67
N TYR A 269 28.72 -5.54 -25.80
CA TYR A 269 28.07 -6.10 -26.98
C TYR A 269 28.83 -5.73 -28.26
N LYS A 270 29.27 -6.75 -29.01
CA LYS A 270 30.03 -6.61 -30.27
C LYS A 270 31.25 -5.67 -30.13
N GLY A 271 31.99 -5.78 -29.01
CA GLY A 271 33.18 -4.97 -28.72
C GLY A 271 32.89 -3.56 -28.19
N ASN A 272 31.62 -3.19 -28.00
CA ASN A 272 31.23 -1.91 -27.42
C ASN A 272 30.78 -2.10 -25.98
N GLU A 273 31.42 -1.40 -25.05
CA GLU A 273 31.01 -1.38 -23.64
C GLU A 273 29.83 -0.44 -23.44
N THR A 274 28.85 -0.85 -22.63
CA THR A 274 27.74 0.04 -22.24
C THR A 274 28.25 1.21 -21.38
N PRO A 275 27.92 2.47 -21.73
CA PRO A 275 28.27 3.64 -20.92
C PRO A 275 27.43 3.74 -19.63
N PHE A 276 26.45 2.87 -19.45
CA PHE A 276 25.52 2.87 -18.32
C PHE A 276 25.60 1.56 -17.54
N LEU A 277 24.47 1.14 -16.96
CA LEU A 277 24.32 -0.10 -16.19
C LEU A 277 24.29 -1.32 -17.12
N ALA A 278 24.83 -2.47 -16.67
CA ALA A 278 24.93 -3.66 -17.50
C ALA A 278 23.57 -4.28 -17.83
N GLU A 279 22.63 -4.26 -16.89
CA GLU A 279 21.26 -4.77 -17.11
C GLU A 279 20.43 -3.90 -18.07
N TRP A 280 20.90 -2.68 -18.37
CA TRP A 280 20.31 -1.78 -19.35
C TRP A 280 20.90 -1.91 -20.76
N ILE A 281 21.90 -2.78 -20.95
CA ILE A 281 22.69 -2.86 -22.19
C ILE A 281 21.86 -3.04 -23.46
N ARG A 282 20.74 -3.78 -23.39
CA ARG A 282 19.82 -3.96 -24.52
C ARG A 282 19.34 -2.61 -25.06
N LEU A 283 18.91 -1.74 -24.16
CA LEU A 283 18.36 -0.43 -24.51
C LEU A 283 19.47 0.58 -24.84
N THR A 284 20.58 0.55 -24.08
CA THR A 284 21.68 1.52 -24.23
C THR A 284 22.48 1.33 -25.51
N LEU A 285 22.62 0.09 -25.99
CA LEU A 285 23.37 -0.22 -27.22
C LEU A 285 22.46 -0.61 -28.39
N ASP A 286 21.15 -0.34 -28.28
CA ASP A 286 20.15 -0.64 -29.33
C ASP A 286 20.26 -2.09 -29.86
N ILE A 287 20.42 -3.06 -28.95
CA ILE A 287 20.52 -4.47 -29.34
C ILE A 287 19.18 -4.92 -29.93
N PRO A 288 19.15 -5.46 -31.16
CA PRO A 288 17.92 -5.94 -31.78
C PRO A 288 17.20 -6.98 -30.93
N ASP A 289 15.86 -6.92 -30.91
CA ASP A 289 15.02 -7.75 -30.04
C ASP A 289 15.23 -9.26 -30.28
N ASP A 290 15.40 -9.68 -31.54
CA ASP A 290 15.69 -11.06 -31.94
C ASP A 290 17.09 -11.51 -31.51
N GLU A 291 18.11 -10.66 -31.68
CA GLU A 291 19.46 -10.93 -31.20
C GLU A 291 19.50 -11.08 -29.67
N TYR A 292 18.83 -10.19 -28.93
CA TYR A 292 18.80 -10.29 -27.46
C TYR A 292 18.03 -11.52 -27.00
N ARG A 293 16.87 -11.83 -27.61
CA ARG A 293 16.11 -13.05 -27.32
C ARG A 293 16.92 -14.33 -27.54
N SER A 294 17.80 -14.33 -28.54
CA SER A 294 18.65 -15.49 -28.85
C SER A 294 19.62 -15.85 -27.71
N LEU A 295 19.95 -14.89 -26.82
CA LEU A 295 20.81 -15.12 -25.66
C LEU A 295 20.26 -16.20 -24.72
N ALA A 296 18.93 -16.36 -24.64
CA ALA A 296 18.30 -17.38 -23.81
C ALA A 296 18.82 -18.79 -24.15
N ALA A 297 19.06 -19.09 -25.43
CA ALA A 297 19.59 -20.39 -25.87
C ALA A 297 21.03 -20.67 -25.38
N SER A 298 21.75 -19.64 -24.96
CA SER A 298 23.12 -19.73 -24.41
C SER A 298 23.17 -19.53 -22.89
N PHE A 299 22.04 -19.21 -22.26
CA PHE A 299 21.97 -18.95 -20.82
C PHE A 299 22.05 -20.28 -20.05
N ASN A 300 23.23 -20.65 -19.55
CA ASN A 300 23.43 -21.89 -18.80
C ASN A 300 24.31 -21.69 -17.56
N PRO A 301 23.79 -21.04 -16.50
CA PRO A 301 24.60 -20.67 -15.35
C PRO A 301 24.81 -21.86 -14.39
N THR A 302 25.80 -22.68 -14.71
CA THR A 302 26.13 -23.91 -13.96
C THR A 302 26.71 -23.65 -12.56
N ALA A 303 27.19 -22.44 -12.28
CA ALA A 303 27.73 -22.04 -10.98
C ALA A 303 26.71 -21.29 -10.09
N PHE A 304 25.50 -21.02 -10.59
CA PHE A 304 24.43 -20.49 -9.74
C PHE A 304 24.00 -21.53 -8.71
N ASP A 305 24.06 -21.16 -7.44
CA ASP A 305 23.77 -22.03 -6.30
C ASP A 305 22.98 -21.25 -5.23
N ALA A 306 21.68 -21.53 -5.17
CA ALA A 306 20.76 -20.86 -4.24
C ALA A 306 21.09 -21.15 -2.77
N ASP A 307 21.45 -22.39 -2.46
CA ASP A 307 21.87 -22.79 -1.12
C ASP A 307 23.09 -21.99 -0.68
N ARG A 308 24.09 -21.89 -1.56
CA ARG A 308 25.32 -21.16 -1.27
C ARG A 308 25.06 -19.66 -1.07
N ILE A 309 24.18 -19.06 -1.87
CA ILE A 309 23.79 -17.65 -1.72
C ILE A 309 23.14 -17.43 -0.35
N CYS A 310 22.21 -18.29 0.07
CA CYS A 310 21.55 -18.18 1.38
C CYS A 310 22.51 -18.37 2.55
N GLU A 311 23.41 -19.37 2.48
CA GLU A 311 24.47 -19.56 3.48
C GLU A 311 25.35 -18.31 3.63
N LEU A 312 25.77 -17.74 2.50
CA LEU A 312 26.60 -16.54 2.46
C LEU A 312 25.86 -15.34 3.03
N ALA A 313 24.62 -15.08 2.60
CA ALA A 313 23.80 -13.99 3.11
C ALA A 313 23.68 -14.02 4.64
N ARG A 314 23.45 -15.19 5.24
CA ARG A 314 23.44 -15.35 6.70
C ARG A 314 24.80 -15.05 7.32
N SER A 315 25.88 -15.54 6.71
CA SER A 315 27.24 -15.30 7.19
C SER A 315 27.64 -13.81 7.13
N TRP A 316 27.05 -13.06 6.20
CA TRP A 316 27.19 -11.62 6.03
C TRP A 316 26.28 -10.81 6.95
N GLY A 317 25.39 -11.47 7.71
CA GLY A 317 24.45 -10.84 8.62
C GLY A 317 23.16 -10.34 7.95
N MET A 318 22.94 -10.61 6.67
CA MET A 318 21.73 -10.18 5.98
C MET A 318 20.49 -10.93 6.49
N LYS A 319 19.36 -10.24 6.53
CA LYS A 319 18.10 -10.69 7.15
C LYS A 319 17.00 -11.04 6.15
N TYR A 320 17.22 -10.82 4.86
CA TYR A 320 16.30 -11.17 3.78
C TYR A 320 17.04 -11.14 2.44
N ILE A 321 16.49 -11.80 1.42
CA ILE A 321 17.05 -11.84 0.06
C ILE A 321 15.99 -11.46 -0.96
N CYS A 322 16.31 -10.55 -1.88
CA CYS A 322 15.50 -10.16 -3.01
C CYS A 322 16.15 -10.61 -4.33
N LEU A 323 15.49 -11.48 -5.10
CA LEU A 323 15.96 -11.93 -6.42
C LEU A 323 15.16 -11.26 -7.54
N THR A 324 15.83 -10.84 -8.62
CA THR A 324 15.17 -10.43 -9.87
C THR A 324 14.41 -11.57 -10.53
N ALA A 325 13.10 -11.68 -10.28
CA ALA A 325 12.25 -12.68 -10.96
C ALA A 325 12.07 -12.34 -12.44
N LYS A 326 11.95 -11.05 -12.77
CA LYS A 326 11.96 -10.52 -14.14
C LYS A 326 12.49 -9.08 -14.13
N HIS A 327 13.52 -8.80 -14.92
CA HIS A 327 14.01 -7.44 -15.14
C HIS A 327 13.31 -6.76 -16.32
N HIS A 328 13.71 -5.54 -16.67
CA HIS A 328 13.14 -4.79 -17.79
C HIS A 328 13.30 -5.49 -19.15
N ASP A 329 14.29 -6.36 -19.31
CA ASP A 329 14.53 -7.10 -20.54
C ASP A 329 13.41 -8.10 -20.89
N GLY A 330 12.50 -8.37 -19.94
CA GLY A 330 11.32 -9.23 -20.10
C GLY A 330 11.58 -10.72 -19.87
N PHE A 331 12.83 -11.14 -19.61
CA PHE A 331 13.17 -12.54 -19.39
C PHE A 331 12.86 -12.97 -17.95
N ALA A 332 11.98 -13.96 -17.80
CA ALA A 332 11.61 -14.47 -16.48
C ALA A 332 12.58 -15.56 -16.00
N LEU A 333 13.07 -15.44 -14.77
CA LEU A 333 13.90 -16.43 -14.07
C LEU A 333 13.10 -17.57 -13.42
N PHE A 334 11.85 -17.76 -13.83
CA PHE A 334 10.91 -18.71 -13.26
C PHE A 334 10.03 -19.35 -14.33
N ASP A 335 9.38 -20.47 -13.99
CA ASP A 335 8.47 -21.17 -14.92
C ASP A 335 7.14 -20.42 -15.09
N SER A 336 7.13 -19.45 -16.01
CA SER A 336 5.94 -18.70 -16.36
C SER A 336 5.17 -19.42 -17.47
N SER A 337 3.92 -19.78 -17.18
CA SER A 337 2.98 -20.31 -18.18
C SER A 337 2.42 -19.21 -19.09
N THR A 338 2.61 -17.95 -18.69
CA THR A 338 2.12 -16.75 -19.36
C THR A 338 2.95 -16.39 -20.59
N ASP A 339 4.28 -16.51 -20.48
CA ASP A 339 5.22 -16.20 -21.56
C ASP A 339 6.34 -17.23 -21.58
N SER A 340 6.56 -17.82 -22.76
CA SER A 340 7.63 -18.79 -22.97
C SER A 340 9.02 -18.17 -22.89
N PHE A 341 9.19 -16.84 -22.93
CA PHE A 341 10.49 -16.18 -22.78
C PHE A 341 10.99 -16.22 -21.33
N ASN A 342 11.34 -17.41 -20.87
CA ASN A 342 11.76 -17.69 -19.52
C ASN A 342 12.87 -18.76 -19.43
N SER A 343 13.52 -18.83 -18.27
CA SER A 343 14.65 -19.72 -17.98
C SER A 343 14.36 -21.22 -18.03
N VAL A 344 13.11 -21.64 -17.84
CA VAL A 344 12.73 -23.06 -17.91
C VAL A 344 12.47 -23.48 -19.36
N ALA A 345 11.78 -22.65 -20.12
CA ALA A 345 11.33 -22.97 -21.48
C ALA A 345 12.36 -22.66 -22.58
N LYS A 346 13.25 -21.67 -22.39
CA LYS A 346 14.15 -21.17 -23.45
C LYS A 346 15.63 -21.31 -23.15
N SER A 347 15.99 -21.61 -21.91
CA SER A 347 17.38 -21.85 -21.54
C SER A 347 17.70 -23.34 -21.51
N PRO A 348 18.90 -23.75 -21.95
CA PRO A 348 19.36 -25.14 -21.86
C PRO A 348 19.50 -25.63 -20.41
N SER A 349 19.52 -24.73 -19.42
CA SER A 349 19.53 -25.13 -18.01
C SER A 349 18.20 -25.74 -17.58
N GLY A 350 17.07 -25.27 -18.12
CA GLY A 350 15.73 -25.68 -17.73
C GLY A 350 15.40 -25.42 -16.25
N ARG A 351 16.14 -24.50 -15.61
CA ARG A 351 16.07 -24.24 -14.16
C ARG A 351 15.06 -23.15 -13.82
N ASP A 352 14.35 -23.35 -12.71
CA ASP A 352 13.46 -22.37 -12.10
C ASP A 352 14.20 -21.70 -10.92
N PHE A 353 14.94 -20.63 -11.21
CA PHE A 353 15.83 -19.98 -10.23
C PHE A 353 15.06 -19.31 -9.09
N VAL A 354 13.84 -18.82 -9.34
CA VAL A 354 12.98 -18.27 -8.28
C VAL A 354 12.53 -19.38 -7.32
N ARG A 355 12.19 -20.58 -7.83
CA ARG A 355 11.87 -21.73 -6.97
C ARG A 355 13.07 -22.19 -6.16
N GLU A 356 14.23 -22.34 -6.79
CA GLU A 356 15.47 -22.73 -6.09
C GLU A 356 15.80 -21.75 -4.97
N MET A 357 15.71 -20.44 -5.22
CA MET A 357 15.94 -19.41 -4.20
C MET A 357 14.88 -19.38 -3.11
N SER A 358 13.60 -19.58 -3.45
CA SER A 358 12.52 -19.67 -2.45
C SER A 358 12.72 -20.86 -1.51
N GLU A 359 13.00 -22.04 -2.07
CA GLU A 359 13.23 -23.27 -1.30
C GLU A 359 14.49 -23.17 -0.44
N ALA A 360 15.57 -22.58 -0.96
CA ALA A 360 16.78 -22.31 -0.18
C ALA A 360 16.49 -21.31 0.95
N CYS A 361 15.83 -20.19 0.68
CA CYS A 361 15.44 -19.22 1.71
C CYS A 361 14.63 -19.87 2.83
N ALA A 362 13.64 -20.70 2.50
CA ALA A 362 12.88 -21.47 3.48
C ALA A 362 13.75 -22.43 4.30
N LYS A 363 14.71 -23.13 3.66
CA LYS A 363 15.67 -24.03 4.33
C LYS A 363 16.58 -23.29 5.31
N TYR A 364 17.00 -22.07 4.98
CA TYR A 364 17.92 -21.28 5.82
C TYR A 364 17.24 -20.30 6.76
N ASP A 365 15.91 -20.29 6.84
CA ASP A 365 15.12 -19.34 7.63
C ASP A 365 15.42 -17.88 7.27
N LEU A 366 15.43 -17.61 5.96
CA LEU A 366 15.56 -16.28 5.39
C LEU A 366 14.25 -15.87 4.73
N PRO A 367 13.68 -14.70 5.08
CA PRO A 367 12.60 -14.07 4.33
C PRO A 367 12.98 -13.91 2.85
N PHE A 368 12.16 -14.49 1.97
CA PHE A 368 12.36 -14.41 0.52
C PHE A 368 11.53 -13.28 -0.09
N CYS A 369 12.19 -12.47 -0.90
CA CYS A 369 11.61 -11.35 -1.63
C CYS A 369 11.87 -11.55 -3.12
N VAL A 370 10.99 -11.01 -3.96
CA VAL A 370 11.20 -10.99 -5.41
C VAL A 370 11.13 -9.59 -5.94
N TYR A 371 12.05 -9.26 -6.83
CA TYR A 371 11.96 -8.09 -7.68
C TYR A 371 11.17 -8.42 -8.94
N TYR A 372 10.29 -7.52 -9.36
CA TYR A 372 9.53 -7.67 -10.58
C TYR A 372 9.36 -6.34 -11.31
N SER A 373 9.78 -6.30 -12.58
CA SER A 373 9.56 -5.13 -13.41
C SER A 373 8.14 -5.06 -13.98
N GLN A 374 7.29 -4.25 -13.34
CA GLN A 374 5.85 -4.26 -13.58
C GLN A 374 5.41 -3.44 -14.80
N ALA A 375 6.01 -2.27 -15.02
CA ALA A 375 5.63 -1.42 -16.15
C ALA A 375 6.56 -1.61 -17.35
N GLN A 376 7.84 -1.85 -17.09
CA GLN A 376 8.83 -2.05 -18.14
C GLN A 376 8.95 -3.54 -18.51
N ASP A 377 8.74 -3.81 -19.78
CA ASP A 377 8.95 -5.12 -20.38
C ASP A 377 9.34 -4.89 -21.83
N TRP A 378 10.65 -4.80 -22.08
CA TRP A 378 11.18 -4.48 -23.39
C TRP A 378 10.93 -5.61 -24.39
N ASP A 379 10.55 -6.79 -23.93
CA ASP A 379 10.21 -7.91 -24.78
C ASP A 379 8.77 -7.87 -25.31
N HIS A 380 7.86 -7.31 -24.52
CA HIS A 380 6.44 -7.21 -24.87
C HIS A 380 6.14 -5.92 -25.65
N PRO A 381 5.36 -5.96 -26.75
CA PRO A 381 5.06 -4.77 -27.55
C PRO A 381 4.26 -3.70 -26.79
N GLY A 382 3.47 -4.12 -25.80
CA GLY A 382 2.77 -3.23 -24.87
C GLY A 382 3.58 -2.81 -23.64
N GLY A 383 4.77 -3.38 -23.40
CA GLY A 383 5.60 -3.01 -22.26
C GLY A 383 6.26 -1.65 -22.45
N LEU A 384 6.47 -0.91 -21.36
CA LEU A 384 7.12 0.40 -21.43
C LEU A 384 8.63 0.24 -21.59
N ARG A 385 9.23 1.19 -22.31
CA ARG A 385 10.69 1.29 -22.48
C ARG A 385 11.10 2.70 -22.07
N ALA A 386 11.84 2.84 -20.98
CA ALA A 386 12.27 4.15 -20.51
C ALA A 386 13.00 4.93 -21.63
N TYR A 387 12.84 6.25 -21.63
CA TYR A 387 13.41 7.16 -22.64
C TYR A 387 12.96 6.92 -24.09
N ARG A 388 11.95 6.06 -24.31
CA ARG A 388 11.29 5.86 -25.61
C ARG A 388 9.84 6.33 -25.55
N GLU A 389 9.23 6.45 -26.72
CA GLU A 389 7.79 6.74 -26.82
C GLU A 389 6.98 5.60 -26.19
N ALA A 390 5.98 5.97 -25.38
CA ALA A 390 5.12 4.99 -24.74
C ALA A 390 4.20 4.32 -25.78
N PRO A 391 3.93 3.01 -25.68
CA PRO A 391 2.91 2.35 -26.48
C PRO A 391 1.54 2.99 -26.25
N PRO A 392 0.61 2.85 -27.21
CA PRO A 392 -0.77 3.29 -27.02
C PRO A 392 -1.38 2.70 -25.74
N ALA A 393 -2.16 3.50 -25.01
CA ALA A 393 -2.75 3.08 -23.73
C ALA A 393 -3.47 1.71 -23.78
N PRO A 394 -4.26 1.37 -24.83
CA PRO A 394 -4.88 0.04 -24.92
C PRO A 394 -3.87 -1.12 -24.97
N LEU A 395 -2.70 -0.91 -25.59
CA LEU A 395 -1.68 -1.93 -25.72
C LEU A 395 -0.89 -2.12 -24.41
N PHE A 396 -0.69 -1.04 -23.65
CA PHE A 396 -0.14 -1.13 -22.29
C PHE A 396 -1.11 -1.85 -21.34
N GLU A 397 -2.41 -1.55 -21.44
CA GLU A 397 -3.43 -2.25 -20.65
C GLU A 397 -3.48 -3.74 -20.99
N GLN A 398 -3.39 -4.09 -22.28
CA GLN A 398 -3.28 -5.48 -22.72
C GLN A 398 -2.06 -6.17 -22.10
N TYR A 399 -0.88 -5.52 -22.09
CA TYR A 399 0.31 -6.05 -21.41
C TYR A 399 0.06 -6.32 -19.91
N LEU A 400 -0.66 -5.42 -19.23
CA LEU A 400 -0.98 -5.61 -17.82
C LEU A 400 -1.83 -6.86 -17.60
N GLU A 401 -2.89 -7.03 -18.40
CA GLU A 401 -3.83 -8.15 -18.28
C GLU A 401 -3.26 -9.49 -18.73
N GLU A 402 -2.51 -9.49 -19.83
CA GLU A 402 -2.05 -10.73 -20.46
C GLU A 402 -0.70 -11.21 -19.91
N LYS A 403 0.14 -10.31 -19.38
CA LYS A 403 1.47 -10.68 -18.87
C LYS A 403 1.71 -10.28 -17.43
N CYS A 404 1.55 -8.99 -17.09
CA CYS A 404 1.95 -8.48 -15.78
C CYS A 404 1.17 -9.09 -14.61
N PHE A 405 -0.16 -9.00 -14.61
CA PHE A 405 -1.00 -9.54 -13.54
C PHE A 405 -0.95 -11.07 -13.47
N PRO A 406 -0.97 -11.82 -14.60
CA PRO A 406 -0.78 -13.27 -14.54
C PRO A 406 0.57 -13.66 -13.94
N GLN A 407 1.69 -13.03 -14.33
CA GLN A 407 3.00 -13.34 -13.75
C GLN A 407 3.10 -13.00 -12.26
N LEU A 408 2.55 -11.86 -11.83
CA LEU A 408 2.45 -11.53 -10.41
C LEU A 408 1.65 -12.60 -9.64
N ARG A 409 0.54 -13.09 -10.20
CA ARG A 409 -0.25 -14.18 -9.61
C ARG A 409 0.55 -15.47 -9.54
N GLU A 410 1.32 -15.82 -10.57
CA GLU A 410 2.21 -16.99 -10.55
C GLU A 410 3.23 -16.89 -9.41
N LEU A 411 3.90 -15.74 -9.28
CA LEU A 411 4.87 -15.47 -8.21
C LEU A 411 4.25 -15.60 -6.82
N LEU A 412 3.07 -15.00 -6.61
CA LEU A 412 2.36 -14.98 -5.34
C LEU A 412 1.69 -16.32 -4.95
N THR A 413 1.58 -17.28 -5.86
CA THR A 413 0.85 -18.54 -5.60
C THR A 413 1.68 -19.80 -5.74
N ARG A 414 2.81 -19.77 -6.47
CA ARG A 414 3.60 -20.98 -6.80
C ARG A 414 4.95 -21.07 -6.08
N TYR A 415 5.38 -20.02 -5.39
CA TYR A 415 6.73 -19.88 -4.81
C TYR A 415 6.71 -19.69 -3.29
N GLY A 416 5.63 -20.08 -2.62
CA GLY A 416 5.48 -19.95 -1.17
C GLY A 416 5.24 -18.52 -0.70
N PRO A 417 5.30 -18.27 0.62
CA PRO A 417 5.08 -16.95 1.19
C PRO A 417 6.26 -16.03 0.83
N LEU A 418 5.96 -14.92 0.18
CA LEU A 418 6.90 -13.84 -0.10
C LEU A 418 6.85 -12.84 1.04
N ALA A 419 8.02 -12.50 1.58
CA ALA A 419 8.15 -11.43 2.54
C ALA A 419 7.92 -10.06 1.87
N MET A 420 8.28 -9.93 0.60
CA MET A 420 8.15 -8.69 -0.15
C MET A 420 8.14 -8.89 -1.66
N ILE A 421 7.37 -8.06 -2.37
CA ILE A 421 7.54 -7.79 -3.80
C ILE A 421 8.14 -6.40 -3.98
N TRP A 422 9.30 -6.37 -4.61
CA TRP A 422 10.04 -5.16 -4.96
C TRP A 422 9.75 -4.79 -6.42
N LEU A 423 8.86 -3.82 -6.62
CA LEU A 423 8.41 -3.40 -7.95
C LEU A 423 9.34 -2.32 -8.55
N ASP A 424 9.49 -2.26 -9.88
CA ASP A 424 10.35 -1.30 -10.57
C ASP A 424 10.12 -1.15 -12.09
N THR A 425 10.10 0.02 -12.71
CA THR A 425 9.67 1.33 -12.21
C THR A 425 8.20 1.50 -12.63
N PRO A 426 7.37 2.26 -11.90
CA PRO A 426 5.96 2.47 -12.22
C PRO A 426 5.79 3.57 -13.30
N ILE A 427 6.75 3.68 -14.22
CA ILE A 427 6.79 4.74 -15.23
C ILE A 427 5.48 4.76 -16.00
N SER A 428 4.88 5.94 -16.16
CA SER A 428 3.62 6.17 -16.89
C SER A 428 2.41 5.32 -16.47
N MET A 429 2.48 4.54 -15.38
CA MET A 429 1.34 3.85 -14.81
C MET A 429 0.42 4.86 -14.15
N THR A 430 -0.89 4.67 -14.28
CA THR A 430 -1.88 5.51 -13.59
C THR A 430 -2.06 5.09 -12.13
N PRO A 431 -2.59 5.96 -11.25
CA PRO A 431 -2.92 5.58 -9.87
C PRO A 431 -3.87 4.38 -9.79
N ALA A 432 -4.80 4.24 -10.74
CA ALA A 432 -5.74 3.12 -10.79
C ALA A 432 -5.03 1.79 -11.11
N GLN A 433 -4.11 1.79 -12.08
CA GLN A 433 -3.31 0.61 -12.41
C GLN A 433 -2.40 0.20 -11.24
N CYS A 434 -1.75 1.15 -10.58
CA CYS A 434 -0.95 0.87 -9.38
C CYS A 434 -1.78 0.30 -8.23
N ARG A 435 -3.03 0.78 -8.04
CA ARG A 435 -3.96 0.20 -7.06
C ARG A 435 -4.33 -1.24 -7.40
N ARG A 436 -4.60 -1.54 -8.67
CA ARG A 436 -4.88 -2.92 -9.11
C ARG A 436 -3.73 -3.89 -8.83
N VAL A 437 -2.48 -3.45 -9.01
CA VAL A 437 -1.29 -4.23 -8.60
C VAL A 437 -1.30 -4.48 -7.09
N LYS A 438 -1.53 -3.44 -6.28
CA LYS A 438 -1.59 -3.55 -4.82
C LYS A 438 -2.70 -4.51 -4.38
N ASP A 439 -3.90 -4.36 -4.92
CA ASP A 439 -5.08 -5.14 -4.57
C ASP A 439 -4.87 -6.62 -4.91
N LEU A 440 -4.26 -6.90 -6.07
CA LEU A 440 -3.86 -8.26 -6.44
C LEU A 440 -2.90 -8.86 -5.41
N ILE A 441 -1.82 -8.15 -5.06
CA ILE A 441 -0.83 -8.62 -4.07
C ILE A 441 -1.51 -8.88 -2.73
N ARG A 442 -2.30 -7.92 -2.22
CA ARG A 442 -2.99 -8.02 -0.94
C ARG A 442 -3.99 -9.17 -0.92
N SER A 443 -4.72 -9.41 -2.01
CA SER A 443 -5.69 -10.50 -2.11
C SER A 443 -5.06 -11.90 -2.08
N LEU A 444 -3.80 -12.03 -2.49
CA LEU A 444 -3.11 -13.32 -2.57
C LEU A 444 -2.17 -13.56 -1.40
N GLN A 445 -1.48 -12.53 -0.94
CA GLN A 445 -0.57 -12.59 0.21
C GLN A 445 -0.72 -11.33 1.07
N PRO A 446 -1.66 -11.31 2.04
CA PRO A 446 -1.95 -10.15 2.88
C PRO A 446 -0.75 -9.63 3.68
N THR A 447 0.24 -10.47 3.97
CA THR A 447 1.46 -10.12 4.73
C THR A 447 2.65 -9.71 3.85
N CYS A 448 2.57 -9.87 2.53
CA CYS A 448 3.68 -9.54 1.63
C CYS A 448 3.89 -8.03 1.58
N LEU A 449 5.08 -7.53 1.90
CA LEU A 449 5.38 -6.10 1.79
C LEU A 449 5.48 -5.66 0.32
N ILE A 450 5.06 -4.44 0.04
CA ILE A 450 5.12 -3.84 -1.29
C ILE A 450 6.09 -2.66 -1.25
N SER A 451 7.11 -2.67 -2.10
CA SER A 451 8.08 -1.57 -2.15
C SER A 451 7.45 -0.24 -2.57
N GLY A 452 8.09 0.87 -2.19
CA GLY A 452 7.63 2.23 -2.52
C GLY A 452 7.59 2.53 -4.01
N ARG A 453 8.29 1.73 -4.83
CA ARG A 453 8.33 1.82 -6.29
C ARG A 453 7.12 1.20 -7.00
N ILE A 454 6.06 0.85 -6.27
CA ILE A 454 4.73 0.65 -6.87
C ILE A 454 4.14 1.96 -7.44
N GLY A 455 4.54 3.11 -6.91
CA GLY A 455 4.07 4.44 -7.34
C GLY A 455 2.99 5.04 -6.43
N TYR A 456 2.81 6.36 -6.54
CA TYR A 456 1.76 7.15 -5.86
C TYR A 456 1.63 6.98 -4.34
N GLY A 457 2.73 6.62 -3.66
CA GLY A 457 2.75 6.40 -2.21
C GLY A 457 1.93 5.18 -1.76
N LEU A 458 1.68 4.22 -2.66
CA LEU A 458 0.86 3.03 -2.36
C LEU A 458 1.64 1.90 -1.67
N GLY A 459 2.97 1.94 -1.65
CA GLY A 459 3.84 0.94 -1.02
C GLY A 459 3.83 1.03 0.52
N ASP A 460 4.25 -0.04 1.18
CA ASP A 460 4.30 -0.13 2.65
C ASP A 460 5.49 0.59 3.27
N TYR A 461 6.52 0.86 2.46
CA TYR A 461 7.71 1.59 2.86
C TYR A 461 8.24 2.43 1.69
N ILE A 462 9.06 3.44 2.01
CA ILE A 462 9.70 4.31 1.02
C ILE A 462 10.91 3.60 0.44
N THR A 463 11.00 3.52 -0.89
CA THR A 463 12.25 3.17 -1.56
C THR A 463 12.95 4.47 -1.97
N THR A 464 14.19 4.69 -1.53
CA THR A 464 14.94 5.89 -1.91
C THR A 464 15.47 5.80 -3.35
N GLY A 465 16.14 6.86 -3.80
CA GLY A 465 16.92 6.80 -5.04
C GLY A 465 18.06 5.80 -4.92
N ASP A 466 18.50 5.24 -6.05
CA ASP A 466 19.60 4.29 -6.11
C ASP A 466 20.86 4.87 -5.48
N ASN A 467 21.42 4.17 -4.49
CA ASN A 467 22.59 4.64 -3.72
C ASN A 467 22.40 5.98 -2.98
N MET A 468 21.17 6.50 -2.88
CA MET A 468 20.87 7.81 -2.28
C MET A 468 20.33 7.66 -0.85
N LEU A 469 21.13 8.14 0.11
CA LEU A 469 20.79 8.21 1.53
C LEU A 469 19.99 9.50 1.83
N PRO A 470 18.89 9.43 2.61
CA PRO A 470 18.26 10.62 3.17
C PRO A 470 19.24 11.43 4.02
N SER A 471 19.09 12.76 4.09
CA SER A 471 19.95 13.62 4.92
C SER A 471 19.64 13.47 6.42
N ALA A 472 18.36 13.31 6.76
CA ALA A 472 17.83 13.24 8.11
C ALA A 472 17.16 11.89 8.40
N SER A 473 16.94 11.58 9.68
CA SER A 473 16.11 10.46 10.12
C SER A 473 14.71 10.52 9.49
N GLN A 474 14.10 9.35 9.28
CA GLN A 474 12.78 9.24 8.67
C GLN A 474 11.80 8.57 9.63
N VAL A 475 10.59 9.12 9.72
CA VAL A 475 9.51 8.53 10.53
C VAL A 475 8.91 7.30 9.86
N LYS A 476 8.78 7.33 8.53
CA LYS A 476 8.24 6.22 7.74
C LYS A 476 9.30 5.15 7.53
N LEU A 477 8.88 3.89 7.43
CA LEU A 477 9.75 2.80 7.00
C LEU A 477 10.37 3.13 5.64
N TRP A 478 11.65 2.84 5.48
CA TRP A 478 12.35 3.10 4.23
C TRP A 478 13.50 2.14 3.99
N GLU A 479 13.85 1.98 2.71
CA GLU A 479 14.95 1.15 2.22
C GLU A 479 15.76 1.92 1.19
N ILE A 480 17.08 1.79 1.28
CA ILE A 480 18.00 2.18 0.21
C ILE A 480 18.43 0.96 -0.60
N PRO A 481 18.14 0.91 -1.91
CA PRO A 481 18.82 -0.02 -2.79
C PRO A 481 20.24 0.50 -3.04
N ALA A 482 21.25 -0.35 -2.86
CA ALA A 482 22.66 0.01 -3.01
C ALA A 482 23.45 -1.03 -3.82
N THR A 483 24.48 -0.57 -4.54
CA THR A 483 25.37 -1.40 -5.36
C THR A 483 26.76 -1.54 -4.74
N LEU A 484 27.42 -2.68 -4.96
CA LEU A 484 28.82 -2.89 -4.57
C LEU A 484 29.83 -2.28 -5.56
N ASN A 485 29.39 -1.98 -6.77
CA ASN A 485 30.14 -1.22 -7.76
C ASN A 485 29.19 -0.21 -8.44
N SER A 486 29.41 0.12 -9.71
CA SER A 486 28.63 1.10 -10.46
C SER A 486 27.49 0.47 -11.30
N SER A 487 27.17 -0.82 -11.10
CA SER A 487 26.15 -1.56 -11.86
C SER A 487 25.32 -2.50 -10.97
N TRP A 488 24.08 -2.82 -11.36
CA TRP A 488 23.28 -3.84 -10.68
C TRP A 488 23.58 -5.24 -11.24
N GLY A 489 23.42 -5.41 -12.55
CA GLY A 489 23.85 -6.60 -13.26
C GLY A 489 25.36 -6.70 -13.37
N TYR A 490 25.87 -7.91 -13.62
CA TYR A 490 27.30 -8.14 -13.80
C TYR A 490 27.90 -7.29 -14.93
N LYS A 491 28.90 -6.48 -14.59
CA LYS A 491 29.66 -5.65 -15.53
C LYS A 491 31.15 -5.97 -15.42
N ARG A 492 31.69 -6.68 -16.42
CA ARG A 492 33.04 -7.27 -16.40
C ARG A 492 34.14 -6.22 -16.22
N ASN A 493 33.99 -5.05 -16.86
CA ASN A 493 35.00 -3.99 -16.83
C ASN A 493 34.80 -3.00 -15.66
N ASP A 494 33.72 -3.13 -14.88
CA ASP A 494 33.51 -2.27 -13.71
C ASP A 494 34.28 -2.81 -12.49
N GLN A 495 35.45 -2.22 -12.27
CA GLN A 495 36.34 -2.55 -11.16
C GLN A 495 36.23 -1.55 -9.99
N ASN A 496 35.23 -0.65 -10.00
CA ASN A 496 35.02 0.33 -8.95
C ASN A 496 34.27 -0.28 -7.75
N TRP A 497 34.90 -1.30 -7.15
CA TRP A 497 34.32 -2.05 -6.04
C TRP A 497 34.42 -1.29 -4.71
N ARG A 498 33.31 -1.27 -3.98
CA ARG A 498 33.25 -0.83 -2.59
C ARG A 498 33.95 -1.83 -1.68
N THR A 499 34.66 -1.30 -0.71
CA THR A 499 35.31 -2.07 0.35
C THR A 499 34.31 -2.41 1.46
N ALA A 500 34.69 -3.33 2.36
CA ALA A 500 33.92 -3.59 3.57
C ALA A 500 33.73 -2.30 4.41
N ARG A 501 34.71 -1.40 4.45
CA ARG A 501 34.60 -0.12 5.18
C ARG A 501 33.52 0.79 4.60
N ASP A 502 33.40 0.83 3.27
CA ASP A 502 32.36 1.62 2.58
C ASP A 502 30.97 1.06 2.88
N VAL A 503 30.83 -0.27 2.82
CA VAL A 503 29.59 -0.98 3.14
C VAL A 503 29.19 -0.75 4.60
N ILE A 504 30.11 -0.94 5.54
CA ILE A 504 29.88 -0.71 6.98
C ILE A 504 29.50 0.75 7.23
N HIS A 505 30.19 1.71 6.61
CA HIS A 505 29.85 3.13 6.75
C HIS A 505 28.43 3.43 6.30
N GLN A 506 28.08 2.97 5.10
CA GLN A 506 26.75 3.22 4.55
C GLN A 506 25.69 2.55 5.42
N LEU A 507 25.91 1.29 5.82
CA LEU A 507 25.00 0.56 6.69
C LEU A 507 24.79 1.30 8.02
N THR A 508 25.85 1.77 8.67
CA THR A 508 25.76 2.56 9.92
C THR A 508 24.88 3.80 9.73
N LYS A 509 25.06 4.56 8.64
CA LYS A 509 24.23 5.74 8.35
C LYS A 509 22.77 5.38 8.08
N VAL A 510 22.52 4.22 7.48
CA VAL A 510 21.17 3.73 7.20
C VAL A 510 20.46 3.37 8.50
N VAL A 511 21.08 2.53 9.34
CA VAL A 511 20.46 2.08 10.59
C VAL A 511 20.33 3.22 11.60
N SER A 512 21.28 4.17 11.65
CA SER A 512 21.18 5.35 12.53
C SER A 512 19.99 6.25 12.20
N ARG A 513 19.47 6.14 10.96
CA ARG A 513 18.32 6.90 10.45
C ARG A 513 17.06 6.03 10.33
N GLY A 514 17.09 4.83 10.92
CA GLY A 514 15.94 3.93 11.02
C GLY A 514 15.54 3.24 9.71
N GLY A 515 16.46 3.08 8.75
CA GLY A 515 16.19 2.44 7.47
C GLY A 515 16.82 1.06 7.32
N ASN A 516 16.51 0.43 6.18
CA ASN A 516 17.15 -0.80 5.71
C ASN A 516 18.04 -0.55 4.51
N MET A 517 19.15 -1.29 4.41
CA MET A 517 20.00 -1.30 3.23
C MET A 517 19.82 -2.61 2.47
N LEU A 518 19.40 -2.52 1.20
CA LEU A 518 19.31 -3.64 0.29
C LEU A 518 20.53 -3.61 -0.65
N LEU A 519 21.56 -4.37 -0.31
CA LEU A 519 22.86 -4.32 -0.99
C LEU A 519 22.98 -5.41 -2.05
N ASN A 520 23.37 -5.01 -3.26
CA ASN A 520 23.35 -5.87 -4.43
C ASN A 520 24.63 -6.69 -4.67
N ILE A 521 24.42 -7.92 -5.15
CA ILE A 521 25.39 -8.69 -5.93
C ILE A 521 24.84 -8.91 -7.35
N GLY A 522 25.74 -8.90 -8.34
CA GLY A 522 25.43 -9.27 -9.73
C GLY A 522 26.21 -10.52 -10.12
N PRO A 523 25.62 -11.74 -10.05
CA PRO A 523 26.27 -12.96 -10.51
C PRO A 523 26.66 -12.90 -11.98
N ASP A 524 27.81 -13.48 -12.31
CA ASP A 524 28.40 -13.48 -13.65
C ASP A 524 27.66 -14.39 -14.64
N GLU A 525 28.17 -14.52 -15.86
CA GLU A 525 27.59 -15.37 -16.92
C GLU A 525 27.42 -16.84 -16.52
N THR A 526 28.21 -17.32 -15.56
CA THR A 526 28.15 -18.69 -15.03
C THR A 526 27.20 -18.80 -13.84
N GLY A 527 26.75 -17.68 -13.28
CA GLY A 527 25.99 -17.59 -12.04
C GLY A 527 26.87 -17.51 -10.79
N ALA A 528 28.18 -17.38 -10.92
CA ALA A 528 29.08 -17.25 -9.79
C ALA A 528 29.05 -15.81 -9.22
N ILE A 529 29.16 -15.68 -7.90
CA ILE A 529 29.29 -14.38 -7.25
C ILE A 529 30.70 -13.84 -7.51
N PRO A 530 30.87 -12.61 -8.02
CA PRO A 530 32.18 -12.03 -8.25
C PRO A 530 33.03 -12.01 -6.99
N LYS A 531 34.31 -12.39 -7.11
CA LYS A 531 35.24 -12.44 -5.99
C LYS A 531 35.34 -11.12 -5.18
N PRO A 532 35.37 -9.93 -5.80
CA PRO A 532 35.36 -8.67 -5.04
C PRO A 532 34.12 -8.50 -4.16
N SER A 533 32.95 -8.97 -4.61
CA SER A 533 31.73 -8.97 -3.79
C SER A 533 31.86 -9.91 -2.60
N LEU A 534 32.39 -11.12 -2.81
CA LEU A 534 32.66 -12.07 -1.73
C LEU A 534 33.63 -11.48 -0.70
N ASP A 535 34.73 -10.88 -1.15
CA ASP A 535 35.77 -10.34 -0.27
C ASP A 535 35.21 -9.20 0.62
N ALA A 536 34.48 -8.24 0.03
CA ALA A 536 33.87 -7.13 0.77
C ALA A 536 32.77 -7.59 1.76
N LEU A 537 31.91 -8.52 1.34
CA LEU A 537 30.81 -8.98 2.17
C LEU A 537 31.26 -9.96 3.26
N ASN A 538 32.28 -10.80 3.00
CA ASN A 538 32.86 -11.67 4.03
C ASN A 538 33.41 -10.85 5.20
N GLU A 539 34.20 -9.82 4.91
CA GLU A 539 34.73 -8.93 5.95
C GLU A 539 33.63 -8.10 6.63
N THR A 540 32.61 -7.68 5.89
CA THR A 540 31.41 -7.03 6.48
C THR A 540 30.68 -7.97 7.45
N GLY A 541 30.55 -9.25 7.10
CA GLY A 541 29.98 -10.28 7.97
C GLY A 541 30.81 -10.53 9.22
N GLU A 542 32.14 -10.46 9.13
CA GLU A 542 33.02 -10.52 10.30
C GLU A 542 32.78 -9.36 11.26
N PHE A 543 32.61 -8.14 10.75
CA PHE A 543 32.25 -6.97 11.56
C PHE A 543 30.88 -7.14 12.23
N LEU A 544 29.86 -7.54 11.47
CA LEU A 544 28.49 -7.68 11.98
C LEU A 544 28.34 -8.84 12.98
N ARG A 545 29.20 -9.86 12.92
CA ARG A 545 29.24 -10.90 13.96
C ARG A 545 29.68 -10.36 15.32
N VAL A 546 30.51 -9.32 15.33
CA VAL A 546 31.02 -8.68 16.55
C VAL A 546 30.07 -7.58 17.02
N TYR A 547 29.60 -6.73 16.10
CA TYR A 547 28.87 -5.51 16.43
C TYR A 547 27.38 -5.53 16.06
N GLY A 548 26.86 -6.65 15.55
CA GLY A 548 25.49 -6.74 15.00
C GLY A 548 24.36 -6.38 15.97
N ASP A 549 24.58 -6.49 17.29
CA ASP A 549 23.59 -6.04 18.28
C ASP A 549 23.31 -4.53 18.21
N ALA A 550 24.26 -3.75 17.67
CA ALA A 550 24.12 -2.31 17.43
C ALA A 550 23.52 -1.97 16.05
N PHE A 551 23.09 -2.96 15.26
CA PHE A 551 22.52 -2.77 13.91
C PHE A 551 21.12 -3.37 13.75
N TYR A 552 20.86 -4.55 14.31
CA TYR A 552 19.58 -5.25 14.14
C TYR A 552 18.61 -4.94 15.26
N GLY A 553 17.33 -4.75 14.97
CA GLY A 553 16.32 -4.44 15.99
C GLY A 553 16.55 -3.10 16.69
N THR A 554 17.29 -2.18 16.09
CA THR A 554 17.51 -0.84 16.60
C THR A 554 16.36 0.09 16.20
N SER A 555 16.01 1.00 17.09
CA SER A 555 15.06 2.08 16.82
C SER A 555 15.74 3.24 16.09
N SER A 556 14.95 4.00 15.32
CA SER A 556 15.41 5.31 14.83
C SER A 556 15.75 6.20 16.03
N CYS A 557 16.92 6.81 16.01
CA CYS A 557 17.29 7.85 16.96
C CYS A 557 16.79 9.21 16.44
N PRO A 558 16.47 10.17 17.34
CA PRO A 558 16.35 11.57 16.94
C PRO A 558 17.64 12.06 16.26
N ASP A 559 17.53 13.09 15.43
CA ASP A 559 18.71 13.69 14.80
C ASP A 559 19.59 14.34 15.88
N TYR A 560 20.90 14.15 15.77
CA TYR A 560 21.84 14.79 16.68
C TYR A 560 21.96 16.29 16.32
N PRO A 561 21.87 17.22 17.28
CA PRO A 561 21.75 18.66 17.01
C PRO A 561 22.95 19.29 16.31
N TYR A 562 24.11 18.62 16.31
CA TYR A 562 25.33 19.11 15.68
C TYR A 562 25.73 18.27 14.47
N GLU A 563 26.08 18.94 13.38
CA GLU A 563 26.66 18.30 12.19
C GLU A 563 28.07 17.78 12.49
N GLN A 564 28.28 16.47 12.31
CA GLN A 564 29.55 15.79 12.52
C GLN A 564 29.59 14.43 11.81
N ASP A 565 30.80 13.92 11.56
CA ASP A 565 31.06 12.61 10.93
C ASP A 565 31.91 11.67 11.81
N ASP A 566 32.07 12.01 13.08
CA ASP A 566 32.93 11.33 14.05
C ASP A 566 32.24 10.11 14.68
N PHE A 567 30.91 10.15 14.79
CA PHE A 567 30.12 9.04 15.28
C PHE A 567 28.69 9.04 14.74
N TYR A 568 28.01 7.90 14.84
CA TYR A 568 26.57 7.79 14.64
C TYR A 568 25.92 7.13 15.85
N LEU A 569 24.62 7.35 16.03
CA LEU A 569 23.86 6.81 17.15
C LEU A 569 22.81 5.82 16.65
N THR A 570 22.66 4.73 17.37
CA THR A 570 21.52 3.81 17.27
C THR A 570 21.05 3.46 18.67
N GLY A 571 19.79 3.05 18.83
CA GLY A 571 19.23 2.74 20.13
C GLY A 571 18.44 1.44 20.14
N LYS A 572 18.39 0.81 21.31
CA LYS A 572 17.46 -0.26 21.68
C LYS A 572 16.83 0.08 23.01
N GLU A 573 15.86 -0.71 23.41
CA GLU A 573 15.29 -0.59 24.75
C GLU A 573 16.40 -0.61 25.82
N HIS A 574 16.46 0.46 26.62
CA HIS A 574 17.46 0.69 27.67
C HIS A 574 18.93 0.70 27.24
N ARG A 575 19.21 0.82 25.93
CA ARG A 575 20.58 0.79 25.39
C ARG A 575 20.78 1.80 24.27
N ALA A 576 21.89 2.52 24.32
CA ALA A 576 22.38 3.34 23.22
C ALA A 576 23.70 2.77 22.70
N TYR A 577 23.92 2.89 21.40
CA TYR A 577 25.18 2.54 20.77
C TYR A 577 25.77 3.73 20.05
N ILE A 578 27.05 3.95 20.28
CA ILE A 578 27.83 4.99 19.63
C ILE A 578 28.79 4.32 18.66
N HIS A 579 28.53 4.51 17.37
CA HIS A 579 29.32 4.01 16.26
C HIS A 579 30.45 5.00 15.95
N LEU A 580 31.60 4.82 16.57
CA LEU A 580 32.79 5.64 16.36
C LEU A 580 33.33 5.46 14.94
N ARG A 581 33.66 6.57 14.29
CA ARG A 581 34.36 6.65 13.00
C ARG A 581 35.82 7.06 13.14
N ARG A 582 36.14 7.72 14.25
CA ARG A 582 37.50 8.08 14.65
C ARG A 582 37.61 8.20 16.16
N LEU A 583 38.82 8.08 16.69
CA LEU A 583 39.10 8.41 18.09
C LEU A 583 39.36 9.92 18.25
N PRO A 584 38.75 10.58 19.25
CA PRO A 584 39.15 11.92 19.65
C PRO A 584 40.64 11.97 20.03
N GLY A 585 41.34 13.05 19.71
CA GLY A 585 42.79 13.16 19.97
C GLY A 585 43.15 13.07 21.47
N ASN A 586 42.27 13.54 22.35
CA ASN A 586 42.42 13.43 23.81
C ASN A 586 41.78 12.15 24.38
N LYS A 587 41.27 11.26 23.52
CA LYS A 587 40.59 10.00 23.87
C LYS A 587 39.36 10.17 24.78
N LYS A 588 38.80 11.38 24.84
CA LYS A 588 37.57 11.69 25.56
C LYS A 588 36.47 12.04 24.57
N LEU A 589 35.49 11.15 24.45
CA LEU A 589 34.32 11.37 23.62
C LEU A 589 33.31 12.23 24.38
N ARG A 590 32.86 13.33 23.76
CA ARG A 590 31.84 14.20 24.32
C ARG A 590 30.57 14.16 23.48
N LEU A 591 29.45 13.90 24.12
CA LEU A 591 28.12 13.96 23.51
C LEU A 591 27.29 14.97 24.26
N TYR A 592 26.78 15.97 23.56
CA TYR A 592 25.95 17.03 24.10
C TYR A 592 24.48 16.74 23.79
N HIS A 593 23.56 17.33 24.54
CA HIS A 593 22.11 17.18 24.37
C HIS A 593 21.58 15.74 24.53
N ILE A 594 22.38 14.78 24.99
CA ILE A 594 21.90 13.43 25.30
C ILE A 594 21.31 13.44 26.71
N GLU A 595 19.99 13.62 26.82
CA GLU A 595 19.30 13.83 28.10
C GLU A 595 19.20 12.56 28.97
N ASN A 596 19.48 11.40 28.38
CA ASN A 596 19.48 10.13 29.10
C ASN A 596 20.51 10.08 30.24
N ASN A 597 20.21 9.24 31.23
CA ASN A 597 21.13 8.93 32.33
C ASN A 597 21.89 7.63 32.05
N PRO A 598 23.20 7.69 31.76
CA PRO A 598 24.01 6.49 31.54
C PRO A 598 24.28 5.79 32.88
N THR A 599 24.01 4.49 32.94
CA THR A 599 24.26 3.64 34.12
C THR A 599 25.52 2.80 33.98
N ARG A 600 25.91 2.49 32.74
CA ARG A 600 27.09 1.69 32.41
C ARG A 600 27.56 2.00 31.00
N VAL A 601 28.86 2.04 30.78
CA VAL A 601 29.46 2.28 29.46
C VAL A 601 30.56 1.26 29.21
N ARG A 602 30.53 0.61 28.05
CA ARG A 602 31.52 -0.41 27.68
C ARG A 602 31.87 -0.41 26.21
N GLU A 603 33.08 -0.83 25.87
CA GLU A 603 33.42 -1.20 24.50
C GLU A 603 32.68 -2.50 24.13
N LEU A 604 31.95 -2.50 23.01
CA LEU A 604 30.97 -3.55 22.73
C LEU A 604 31.61 -4.92 22.43
N SER A 605 32.78 -4.98 21.76
CA SER A 605 33.35 -6.26 21.32
C SER A 605 33.98 -7.09 22.44
N THR A 606 34.56 -6.43 23.43
CA THR A 606 35.30 -7.05 24.54
C THR A 606 34.58 -6.94 25.88
N GLY A 607 33.65 -5.99 26.01
CA GLY A 607 32.97 -5.69 27.26
C GLY A 607 33.83 -4.95 28.28
N ILE A 608 34.96 -4.36 27.87
CA ILE A 608 35.79 -3.52 28.74
C ILE A 608 34.96 -2.30 29.17
N GLU A 609 34.83 -2.12 30.48
CA GLU A 609 34.16 -0.96 31.08
C GLU A 609 34.94 0.33 30.83
N LEU A 610 34.22 1.40 30.55
CA LEU A 610 34.76 2.73 30.30
C LEU A 610 34.28 3.68 31.38
N GLU A 611 35.18 4.54 31.84
CA GLU A 611 34.82 5.61 32.77
C GLU A 611 34.01 6.67 32.03
N PHE A 612 32.99 7.22 32.70
CA PHE A 612 32.18 8.30 32.15
C PHE A 612 31.77 9.28 33.23
N VAL A 613 31.50 10.51 32.81
CA VAL A 613 30.94 11.57 33.66
C VAL A 613 29.83 12.26 32.89
N THR A 614 28.71 12.50 33.57
CA THR A 614 27.61 13.33 33.07
C THR A 614 27.68 14.70 33.72
N THR A 615 27.63 15.75 32.91
CA THR A 615 27.61 17.15 33.35
C THR A 615 26.45 17.89 32.68
N LYS A 616 26.19 19.13 33.11
CA LYS A 616 25.29 20.06 32.41
C LYS A 616 26.11 21.21 31.83
N ASP A 617 25.76 21.66 30.64
CA ASP A 617 26.34 22.88 30.05
C ASP A 617 25.74 24.15 30.68
N LEU A 618 26.06 25.32 30.09
CA LEU A 618 25.64 26.61 30.61
C LEU A 618 24.13 26.85 30.45
N GLU A 619 23.49 26.24 29.47
CA GLU A 619 22.05 26.29 29.27
C GLU A 619 21.28 25.19 30.04
N GLY A 620 21.99 24.21 30.60
CA GLY A 620 21.42 23.12 31.40
C GLY A 620 21.17 21.83 30.64
N HIS A 621 21.66 21.71 29.39
CA HIS A 621 21.57 20.47 28.60
C HIS A 621 22.61 19.46 29.06
N SER A 622 22.28 18.18 28.92
CA SER A 622 23.15 17.08 29.34
C SER A 622 24.39 16.97 28.45
N CYS A 623 25.55 16.72 29.06
CA CYS A 623 26.79 16.41 28.36
C CYS A 623 27.45 15.17 28.97
N TRP A 624 27.56 14.12 28.16
CA TRP A 624 28.32 12.91 28.48
C TRP A 624 29.77 13.09 28.08
N THR A 625 30.69 12.75 28.98
CA THR A 625 32.12 12.57 28.66
C THR A 625 32.51 11.13 28.96
N ILE A 626 32.89 10.38 27.92
CA ILE A 626 33.33 8.98 28.03
C ILE A 626 34.85 8.92 27.80
N ASP A 627 35.58 8.31 28.72
CA ASP A 627 37.02 8.09 28.61
C ASP A 627 37.30 6.77 27.87
N LEU A 628 37.90 6.88 26.69
CA LEU A 628 38.17 5.74 25.81
C LEU A 628 39.55 5.12 26.04
N THR A 629 40.36 5.67 26.96
CA THR A 629 41.78 5.30 27.13
C THR A 629 41.94 3.82 27.48
N THR A 630 41.10 3.29 28.37
CA THR A 630 41.19 1.90 28.86
C THR A 630 41.03 0.85 27.75
N ALA A 631 40.27 1.17 26.70
CA ALA A 631 40.04 0.28 25.55
C ALA A 631 40.66 0.81 24.25
N GLU A 632 41.57 1.79 24.32
CA GLU A 632 42.18 2.43 23.14
C GLU A 632 42.75 1.42 22.13
N PRO A 633 43.55 0.40 22.52
CA PRO A 633 44.08 -0.55 21.56
C PRO A 633 42.99 -1.36 20.85
N VAL A 634 41.83 -1.57 21.48
CA VAL A 634 40.69 -2.25 20.87
C VAL A 634 40.06 -1.36 19.82
N PHE A 635 39.76 -0.10 20.16
CA PHE A 635 39.22 0.88 19.23
C PHE A 635 40.12 1.10 18.03
N GLU A 636 41.44 1.25 18.24
CA GLU A 636 42.39 1.46 17.14
C GLU A 636 42.42 0.27 16.17
N ARG A 637 42.38 -0.98 16.68
CA ARG A 637 42.32 -2.15 15.82
C ARG A 637 41.02 -2.22 15.01
N SER A 638 39.87 -1.98 15.65
CA SER A 638 38.57 -2.01 14.97
C SER A 638 38.44 -0.90 13.92
N LEU A 639 38.85 0.33 14.26
CA LEU A 639 38.88 1.46 13.32
C LEU A 639 39.87 1.22 12.18
N ALA A 640 41.06 0.68 12.46
CA ALA A 640 42.06 0.36 11.45
C ALA A 640 41.66 -0.80 10.55
N ARG A 641 40.77 -1.70 10.98
CA ARG A 641 40.25 -2.77 10.12
C ARG A 641 39.02 -2.31 9.36
N TRP A 642 37.98 -1.93 10.08
CA TRP A 642 36.63 -1.73 9.57
C TRP A 642 36.21 -0.28 9.39
N GLY A 643 37.02 0.69 9.84
CA GLY A 643 36.63 2.10 9.86
C GLY A 643 35.50 2.41 10.84
N SER A 644 35.21 1.48 11.75
CA SER A 644 34.19 1.64 12.80
C SER A 644 34.53 0.85 14.05
N ALA A 645 34.12 1.37 15.20
CA ALA A 645 34.09 0.67 16.47
C ALA A 645 32.85 1.11 17.27
N VAL A 646 32.39 0.29 18.21
CA VAL A 646 31.11 0.56 18.89
C VAL A 646 31.28 0.61 20.41
N VAL A 647 30.72 1.65 21.01
CA VAL A 647 30.51 1.78 22.46
C VAL A 647 29.06 1.49 22.75
N GLU A 648 28.78 0.63 23.74
CA GLU A 648 27.44 0.44 24.29
C GLU A 648 27.30 1.25 25.58
N VAL A 649 26.17 1.93 25.71
CA VAL A 649 25.76 2.67 26.89
C VAL A 649 24.43 2.11 27.37
N ALA A 650 24.38 1.58 28.59
CA ALA A 650 23.13 1.28 29.27
C ALA A 650 22.53 2.58 29.80
N ILE A 651 21.25 2.82 29.54
CA ILE A 651 20.52 4.04 29.93
C ILE A 651 19.30 3.67 30.79
N GLU A 652 18.93 4.54 31.74
CA GLU A 652 17.76 4.32 32.58
C GLU A 652 16.45 4.37 31.78
N GLU A 653 16.36 5.31 30.84
CA GLU A 653 15.16 5.50 30.02
C GLU A 653 15.04 4.42 28.94
N SER A 654 13.81 4.19 28.46
CA SER A 654 13.54 3.12 27.49
C SER A 654 14.12 3.42 26.10
N VAL A 655 14.29 4.69 25.72
CA VAL A 655 14.80 5.09 24.41
C VAL A 655 15.77 6.25 24.54
N LEU A 656 16.65 6.40 23.54
CA LEU A 656 17.55 7.54 23.43
C LEU A 656 16.74 8.84 23.24
N GLN A 657 17.04 9.84 24.06
CA GLN A 657 16.44 11.16 24.11
C GLN A 657 17.53 12.19 23.82
N ILE A 658 17.29 13.00 22.79
CA ILE A 658 18.21 14.06 22.36
C ILE A 658 17.40 15.36 22.38
N SER A 659 17.90 16.38 23.08
CA SER A 659 17.27 17.70 23.12
C SER A 659 17.58 18.50 21.85
N ASP A 660 16.61 19.32 21.43
CA ASP A 660 16.79 20.27 20.34
C ASP A 660 17.71 21.43 20.76
N LEU A 661 18.25 22.17 19.77
CA LEU A 661 19.04 23.39 19.97
C LEU A 661 18.21 24.59 20.42
#